data_AF-A0A371F1B9-F1
#
_entry.id   AF-A0A371F1B9-F1
#
_cell.length_a   1.000
_cell.length_b   1.000
_cell.length_c   1.000
_cell.angle_alpha   90.00
_cell.angle_beta   90.00
_cell.angle_gamma   90.00
#
_symmetry.space_group_name_H-M   'P 1'
#
loop_
_entity.id
_entity.type
_entity.pdbx_description
1 polymer ?
#
loop_
_entity_poly.entity_id
_entity_poly.type
_entity_poly.pdbx_seq_one_letter_code
_entity_poly.pdbx_strand_id
1 'polypeptide(L)'
;IELLRLWFSHMQEVKPGIYVTYNGDFFDWPFLERRATHHGFKMSDELGFKCDMNQGECRARYACHLDCFAWVKRDSYLPQGSQGLKAVTKAKLGYDPLEVNPEDMVRFAKEKPQMMASYSVSDAVATYYLYTTYVHPFIFSLATIIPMPPDEVLRKGSGTLCEMLLMVQAYKANVICPNKHQSDPEKFYNNHLLESETYIGGHVECLESGVFRSDIPSSFTLEPSAYQQLIDNLDRDLQYAIRVEGKMDDLESVSNYDEVKNAIMEKLVKLRDAPIREECPLIYHLDVAAMYPNIILTNRLQPPSIVTDEICTACDFNRPGKTCLRKLEWVWRGETFMAKKSDYYGLKTQIESEFVDDSENNNNNNNKALSHYSEKRSSKSFLDLPKSEQQSRLKERLKKYCQKAYKRVLDKPVTELREAGICMRENPFYVDTVRSFRDRRYEYKGLNKVWKGKLSMAKASGNSMEIQEAQDMVVLYDSLQLAHKCILNSFYGYVMRKGARWYSMEMAGVVTYTGAKIIQNARLLVEKIGKPLELDTDGIWCALPGSFPENFTFKTKDSKWKLTISYPCVMLNVDVAINNTNDQYQTLTDPIRKTYTTHSECSIEFEVDGPYKAMILPASKEEGILIKKRYAVFNDDGTLAELKGFEIKRRGELKLIKVFQAELFDKFLHGSTLEECYSAVASVANRWLDLLDNQGKDIADSELLDYISESSTMSKSLADYGEQKSCAVTTARRLANFLGDAMVKDKGLRCQYIIASEPKGTPVSERAVPVAIFETDAGGVCLMFAEVMKFYVRKWCKVSSDVGIRSIVDWSYYKQRLSSNIQKIVTIPAAMQKIANPVPRVVHPDWLHKKVREKEDKFRQRKLVDVFKSMNRNEHSKKHNDSNCVHLAMDDEIVNELEDFGNKGRSSTCKPRPIIRHYEANKERHSRKLNDRDLEQQCNADNSSKDQLLSPLQQNEILCENVDRNVDYQGWLQIKKQTWKNILERRKKRRFENSRKSDPRISVLEQMNSKRSEGRSRVSSYLKRLEVDIRKCHWQIIQLVPSPLIGQFFAWVVIDGSMHKIPVSVPRVFYLNSRSPITEEFMGKRINKTLPRGRHSYNLYEVSINEIQYGEASKKLAALLADPDVEVSILINH
;
A
#
# COMPACT_ATOMS: atom_id res chain seq x y z
N ILE A 1 6.60 -36.70 14.90
CA ILE A 1 5.43 -37.57 15.17
C ILE A 1 4.92 -37.31 16.58
N GLU A 2 5.73 -37.55 17.62
CA GLU A 2 5.37 -37.26 19.02
C GLU A 2 4.81 -35.84 19.23
N LEU A 3 5.47 -34.79 18.71
CA LEU A 3 4.96 -33.41 18.80
C LEU A 3 3.51 -33.25 18.28
N LEU A 4 3.17 -33.87 17.14
CA LEU A 4 1.82 -33.79 16.57
C LEU A 4 0.81 -34.55 17.44
N ARG A 5 1.18 -35.74 17.95
CA ARG A 5 0.32 -36.50 18.87
C ARG A 5 0.08 -35.73 20.16
N LEU A 6 1.13 -35.21 20.78
CA LEU A 6 1.04 -34.43 22.02
C LEU A 6 0.14 -33.19 21.82
N TRP A 7 0.31 -32.48 20.70
CA TRP A 7 -0.51 -31.33 20.38
C TRP A 7 -1.97 -31.69 20.12
N PHE A 8 -2.26 -32.73 19.33
CA PHE A 8 -3.64 -33.21 19.12
C PHE A 8 -4.29 -33.67 20.43
N SER A 9 -3.59 -34.48 21.23
CA SER A 9 -4.09 -34.95 22.54
C SER A 9 -4.37 -33.79 23.50
N HIS A 10 -3.50 -32.79 23.54
CA HIS A 10 -3.72 -31.60 24.36
C HIS A 10 -4.94 -30.79 23.88
N MET A 11 -5.11 -30.58 22.57
CA MET A 11 -6.30 -29.90 22.05
C MET A 11 -7.60 -30.70 22.31
N GLN A 12 -7.54 -32.03 22.30
CA GLN A 12 -8.65 -32.93 22.66
C GLN A 12 -8.97 -32.92 24.18
N GLU A 13 -7.97 -32.66 25.02
CA GLU A 13 -8.10 -32.51 26.48
C GLU A 13 -8.74 -31.16 26.85
N VAL A 14 -8.17 -30.04 26.38
CA VAL A 14 -8.62 -28.68 26.74
C VAL A 14 -9.92 -28.28 26.02
N LYS A 15 -10.24 -28.90 24.87
CA LYS A 15 -11.47 -28.67 24.07
C LYS A 15 -11.78 -27.19 23.80
N PRO A 16 -10.84 -26.40 23.28
CA PRO A 16 -11.06 -24.96 23.10
C PRO A 16 -12.17 -24.68 22.06
N GLY A 17 -13.14 -23.85 22.45
CA GLY A 17 -14.21 -23.39 21.55
C GLY A 17 -13.77 -22.33 20.53
N ILE A 18 -12.59 -21.72 20.73
CA ILE A 18 -12.01 -20.71 19.85
C ILE A 18 -10.53 -21.03 19.64
N TYR A 19 -10.12 -21.11 18.38
CA TYR A 19 -8.73 -21.19 17.94
C TYR A 19 -8.33 -19.85 17.34
N VAL A 20 -7.18 -19.31 17.74
CA VAL A 20 -6.70 -18.00 17.33
C VAL A 20 -5.35 -18.14 16.64
N THR A 21 -5.17 -17.49 15.50
CA THR A 21 -3.91 -17.48 14.75
C THR A 21 -3.62 -16.10 14.17
N TYR A 22 -2.43 -15.93 13.57
CA TYR A 22 -2.10 -14.77 12.75
C TYR A 22 -1.63 -15.24 11.37
N ASN A 23 -2.46 -15.06 10.34
CA ASN A 23 -2.29 -15.60 8.99
C ASN A 23 -2.34 -17.15 8.92
N GLY A 24 -2.96 -17.79 9.93
CA GLY A 24 -3.01 -19.24 10.03
C GLY A 24 -3.86 -19.94 8.96
N ASP A 25 -4.84 -19.25 8.37
CA ASP A 25 -5.60 -19.78 7.23
C ASP A 25 -4.69 -20.08 6.02
N PHE A 26 -3.66 -19.25 5.79
CA PHE A 26 -2.78 -19.34 4.61
C PHE A 26 -1.43 -20.00 4.88
N PHE A 27 -1.04 -20.19 6.14
CA PHE A 27 0.26 -20.78 6.50
C PHE A 27 0.14 -21.93 7.51
N ASP A 28 -0.22 -21.63 8.75
CA ASP A 28 -0.13 -22.56 9.88
C ASP A 28 -1.00 -23.81 9.72
N TRP A 29 -2.30 -23.65 9.43
CA TRP A 29 -3.21 -24.77 9.28
C TRP A 29 -2.91 -25.62 8.03
N PRO A 30 -2.70 -25.06 6.81
CA PRO A 30 -2.28 -25.86 5.66
C PRO A 30 -0.92 -26.53 5.85
N PHE A 31 0.00 -25.95 6.63
CA PHE A 31 1.26 -26.61 6.96
C PHE A 31 1.01 -27.80 7.89
N LEU A 32 0.25 -27.61 8.96
CA LEU A 32 -0.09 -28.63 9.95
C LEU A 32 -0.84 -29.82 9.31
N GLU A 33 -1.86 -29.57 8.49
CA GLU A 33 -2.65 -30.61 7.80
C GLU A 33 -1.77 -31.45 6.85
N ARG A 34 -0.88 -30.80 6.08
CA ARG A 34 0.07 -31.51 5.20
C ARG A 34 1.09 -32.32 5.99
N ARG A 35 1.57 -31.83 7.14
CA ARG A 35 2.51 -32.57 8.01
C ARG A 35 1.82 -33.72 8.74
N ALA A 36 0.58 -33.56 9.18
CA ALA A 36 -0.26 -34.62 9.74
C ALA A 36 -0.46 -35.74 8.71
N THR A 37 -0.92 -35.39 7.51
CA THR A 37 -1.14 -36.32 6.39
C THR A 37 0.13 -37.09 6.02
N HIS A 38 1.28 -36.41 5.92
CA HIS A 38 2.58 -37.06 5.66
C HIS A 38 2.97 -38.10 6.73
N HIS A 39 2.50 -37.94 7.97
CA HIS A 39 2.74 -38.87 9.07
C HIS A 39 1.59 -39.86 9.32
N GLY A 40 0.56 -39.88 8.47
CA GLY A 40 -0.56 -40.81 8.54
C GLY A 40 -1.71 -40.39 9.47
N PHE A 41 -1.71 -39.14 9.96
CA PHE A 41 -2.83 -38.56 10.72
C PHE A 41 -3.74 -37.77 9.79
N LYS A 42 -5.04 -37.71 10.11
CA LYS A 42 -6.01 -36.84 9.46
C LYS A 42 -6.46 -35.78 10.46
N MET A 43 -6.18 -34.52 10.18
CA MET A 43 -6.53 -33.39 11.06
C MET A 43 -8.05 -33.29 11.30
N SER A 44 -8.86 -33.69 10.31
CA SER A 44 -10.32 -33.80 10.41
C SER A 44 -10.79 -34.80 11.46
N ASP A 45 -10.04 -35.89 11.64
CA ASP A 45 -10.44 -37.00 12.49
C ASP A 45 -9.96 -36.76 13.93
N GLU A 46 -8.82 -36.06 14.07
CA GLU A 46 -8.25 -35.66 15.37
C GLU A 46 -8.93 -34.42 15.98
N LEU A 47 -9.30 -33.42 15.17
CA LEU A 47 -9.79 -32.10 15.64
C LEU A 47 -11.03 -31.55 14.90
N GLY A 48 -11.64 -32.29 13.97
CA GLY A 48 -12.77 -31.78 13.18
C GLY A 48 -12.46 -30.59 12.25
N PHE A 49 -11.19 -30.17 12.17
CA PHE A 49 -10.72 -29.10 11.29
C PHE A 49 -10.42 -29.60 9.88
N LYS A 50 -10.76 -28.78 8.88
CA LYS A 50 -10.44 -29.05 7.48
C LYS A 50 -10.07 -27.74 6.77
N CYS A 51 -8.98 -27.77 6.00
CA CYS A 51 -8.66 -26.66 5.10
C CYS A 51 -9.48 -26.78 3.80
N ASP A 52 -10.17 -25.71 3.41
CA ASP A 52 -10.68 -25.58 2.04
C ASP A 52 -9.58 -25.05 1.13
N MET A 53 -9.17 -25.87 0.15
CA MET A 53 -8.14 -25.51 -0.83
C MET A 53 -8.62 -24.45 -1.84
N ASN A 54 -9.94 -24.24 -1.97
CA ASN A 54 -10.50 -23.26 -2.91
C ASN A 54 -10.54 -21.84 -2.31
N GLN A 55 -11.06 -21.69 -1.09
CA GLN A 55 -11.09 -20.40 -0.39
C GLN A 55 -9.77 -20.10 0.35
N GLY A 56 -9.01 -21.14 0.72
CA GLY A 56 -7.79 -21.02 1.53
C GLY A 56 -8.08 -20.77 3.01
N GLU A 57 -9.23 -21.25 3.51
CA GLU A 57 -9.69 -21.07 4.89
C GLU A 57 -9.70 -22.41 5.65
N CYS A 58 -9.29 -22.43 6.91
CA CYS A 58 -9.41 -23.59 7.79
C CYS A 58 -10.55 -23.40 8.78
N ARG A 59 -11.51 -24.36 8.79
CA ARG A 59 -12.73 -24.30 9.60
C ARG A 59 -13.03 -25.62 10.30
N ALA A 60 -13.75 -25.54 11.41
CA ALA A 60 -14.34 -26.67 12.14
C ALA A 60 -15.84 -26.42 12.40
N ARG A 61 -16.58 -27.48 12.77
CA ARG A 61 -18.02 -27.37 13.09
C ARG A 61 -18.33 -26.91 14.51
N TYR A 62 -17.45 -27.23 15.47
CA TYR A 62 -17.72 -27.05 16.90
C TYR A 62 -16.89 -25.92 17.55
N ALA A 63 -15.92 -25.36 16.82
CA ALA A 63 -15.03 -24.32 17.31
C ALA A 63 -14.79 -23.25 16.23
N CYS A 64 -14.77 -21.99 16.65
CA CYS A 64 -14.48 -20.86 15.76
C CYS A 64 -12.97 -20.75 15.53
N HIS A 65 -12.51 -20.68 14.28
CA HIS A 65 -11.15 -20.25 13.96
C HIS A 65 -11.13 -18.75 13.61
N LEU A 66 -10.47 -17.96 14.46
CA LEU A 66 -10.33 -16.52 14.32
C LEU A 66 -8.90 -16.16 13.93
N ASP A 67 -8.66 -15.97 12.64
CA ASP A 67 -7.39 -15.46 12.12
C ASP A 67 -7.33 -13.93 12.29
N CYS A 68 -6.54 -13.46 13.26
CA CYS A 68 -6.37 -12.04 13.57
C CYS A 68 -5.91 -11.21 12.35
N PHE A 69 -5.25 -11.82 11.37
CA PHE A 69 -4.79 -11.11 10.17
C PHE A 69 -5.95 -10.65 9.27
N ALA A 70 -7.12 -11.31 9.33
CA ALA A 70 -8.32 -10.86 8.63
C ALA A 70 -8.84 -9.53 9.22
N TRP A 71 -8.91 -9.42 10.55
CA TRP A 71 -9.23 -8.17 11.24
C TRP A 71 -8.18 -7.09 10.97
N VAL A 72 -6.88 -7.44 10.98
CA VAL A 72 -5.81 -6.50 10.65
C VAL A 72 -5.98 -5.90 9.26
N LYS A 73 -6.33 -6.70 8.26
CA LYS A 73 -6.56 -6.22 6.88
C LYS A 73 -7.78 -5.32 6.73
N ARG A 74 -8.87 -5.61 7.46
CA ARG A 74 -10.18 -4.98 7.25
C ARG A 74 -10.45 -3.80 8.19
N ASP A 75 -10.17 -3.97 9.48
CA ASP A 75 -10.73 -3.14 10.56
C ASP A 75 -9.67 -2.41 11.40
N SER A 76 -8.38 -2.76 11.31
CA SER A 76 -7.34 -2.14 12.15
C SER A 76 -6.99 -0.70 11.81
N TYR A 77 -7.40 -0.22 10.63
CA TYR A 77 -6.98 1.03 9.97
C TYR A 77 -5.46 1.17 9.75
N LEU A 78 -4.66 0.11 9.92
CA LEU A 78 -3.23 0.13 9.64
C LEU A 78 -2.94 0.06 8.13
N PRO A 79 -1.97 0.84 7.62
CA PRO A 79 -1.59 0.79 6.21
C PRO A 79 -1.00 -0.59 5.89
N GLN A 80 -1.13 -1.05 4.65
CA GLN A 80 -0.68 -2.39 4.22
C GLN A 80 0.81 -2.69 4.48
N GLY A 81 1.65 -1.67 4.69
CA GLY A 81 3.06 -1.82 5.08
C GLY A 81 3.27 -2.19 6.55
N SER A 82 2.28 -1.97 7.41
CA SER A 82 2.33 -2.18 8.87
C SER A 82 1.41 -3.32 9.34
N GLN A 83 1.01 -4.22 8.43
CA GLN A 83 0.13 -5.36 8.71
C GLN A 83 0.88 -6.68 8.99
N GLY A 84 2.19 -6.64 9.26
CA GLY A 84 2.94 -7.78 9.81
C GLY A 84 2.82 -7.81 11.34
N LEU A 85 2.80 -8.99 11.97
CA LEU A 85 2.54 -9.16 13.41
C LEU A 85 3.34 -8.18 14.27
N LYS A 86 4.68 -8.09 14.10
CA LYS A 86 5.53 -7.12 14.79
C LYS A 86 5.03 -5.66 14.72
N ALA A 87 4.67 -5.20 13.52
CA ALA A 87 4.22 -3.83 13.31
C ALA A 87 2.83 -3.58 13.92
N VAL A 88 1.97 -4.60 13.92
CA VAL A 88 0.67 -4.56 14.60
C VAL A 88 0.87 -4.54 16.13
N THR A 89 1.74 -5.38 16.68
CA THR A 89 2.10 -5.39 18.11
C THR A 89 2.60 -4.03 18.56
N LYS A 90 3.56 -3.43 17.84
CA LYS A 90 4.06 -2.08 18.16
C LYS A 90 2.95 -1.02 18.09
N ALA A 91 2.10 -1.07 17.07
CA ALA A 91 1.07 -0.05 16.82
C ALA A 91 -0.23 -0.20 17.61
N LYS A 92 -0.52 -1.39 18.18
CA LYS A 92 -1.76 -1.70 18.91
C LYS A 92 -1.49 -2.14 20.35
N LEU A 93 -0.47 -2.93 20.61
CA LEU A 93 -0.11 -3.41 21.96
C LEU A 93 0.98 -2.56 22.64
N GLY A 94 1.61 -1.63 21.92
CA GLY A 94 2.50 -0.61 22.50
C GLY A 94 3.90 -1.09 22.90
N TYR A 95 4.30 -2.31 22.53
CA TYR A 95 5.65 -2.84 22.79
C TYR A 95 6.30 -3.40 21.52
N ASP A 96 7.63 -3.47 21.50
CA ASP A 96 8.39 -4.12 20.42
C ASP A 96 8.61 -5.61 20.76
N PRO A 97 8.04 -6.56 19.98
CA PRO A 97 8.28 -7.99 20.19
C PRO A 97 9.65 -8.42 19.68
N LEU A 98 10.11 -9.60 20.13
CA LEU A 98 11.37 -10.19 19.67
C LEU A 98 11.30 -10.50 18.17
N GLU A 99 12.33 -10.14 17.42
CA GLU A 99 12.41 -10.35 15.97
C GLU A 99 13.58 -11.27 15.61
N VAL A 100 13.34 -12.21 14.71
CA VAL A 100 14.36 -13.09 14.11
C VAL A 100 14.18 -13.02 12.59
N ASN A 101 15.29 -12.92 11.86
CA ASN A 101 15.26 -12.98 10.39
C ASN A 101 14.79 -14.39 9.95
N PRO A 102 13.76 -14.53 9.09
CA PRO A 102 13.28 -15.85 8.65
C PRO A 102 14.37 -16.80 8.12
N GLU A 103 15.38 -16.27 7.44
CA GLU A 103 16.50 -17.06 6.91
C GLU A 103 17.41 -17.65 8.01
N ASP A 104 17.41 -17.03 9.20
CA ASP A 104 18.16 -17.49 10.37
C ASP A 104 17.41 -18.50 11.23
N MET A 105 16.07 -18.59 11.12
CA MET A 105 15.25 -19.40 12.03
C MET A 105 15.70 -20.87 12.09
N VAL A 106 16.05 -21.49 10.95
CA VAL A 106 16.51 -22.89 10.89
C VAL A 106 17.89 -23.05 11.52
N ARG A 107 18.78 -22.06 11.35
CA ARG A 107 20.11 -22.02 11.96
C ARG A 107 20.01 -21.86 13.48
N PHE A 108 19.26 -20.86 13.92
CA PHE A 108 19.05 -20.58 15.34
C PHE A 108 18.27 -21.68 16.06
N ALA A 109 17.38 -22.42 15.39
CA ALA A 109 16.73 -23.60 15.99
C ALA A 109 17.73 -24.69 16.41
N LYS A 110 18.94 -24.70 15.83
CA LYS A 110 20.04 -25.59 16.21
C LYS A 110 21.06 -24.91 17.13
N GLU A 111 21.49 -23.69 16.79
CA GLU A 111 22.59 -22.99 17.48
C GLU A 111 22.14 -22.23 18.73
N LYS A 112 20.92 -21.69 18.72
CA LYS A 112 20.34 -20.83 19.76
C LYS A 112 18.89 -21.25 20.06
N PRO A 113 18.62 -22.52 20.42
CA PRO A 113 17.25 -23.03 20.55
C PRO A 113 16.41 -22.24 21.57
N GLN A 114 17.03 -21.73 22.64
CA GLN A 114 16.35 -20.87 23.62
C GLN A 114 15.85 -19.55 23.01
N MET A 115 16.61 -18.93 22.11
CA MET A 115 16.20 -17.71 21.40
C MET A 115 15.02 -17.99 20.47
N MET A 116 15.02 -19.14 19.78
CA MET A 116 13.88 -19.54 18.95
C MET A 116 12.64 -19.90 19.77
N ALA A 117 12.80 -20.50 20.94
CA ALA A 117 11.69 -20.73 21.87
C ALA A 117 11.09 -19.40 22.36
N SER A 118 11.92 -18.45 22.80
CA SER A 118 11.47 -17.10 23.19
C SER A 118 10.79 -16.37 22.03
N TYR A 119 11.28 -16.49 20.80
CA TYR A 119 10.65 -15.93 19.60
C TYR A 119 9.26 -16.55 19.35
N SER A 120 9.16 -17.88 19.39
CA SER A 120 7.88 -18.59 19.21
C SER A 120 6.86 -18.25 20.30
N VAL A 121 7.30 -18.04 21.54
CA VAL A 121 6.43 -17.59 22.65
C VAL A 121 6.02 -16.13 22.47
N SER A 122 6.94 -15.25 22.03
CA SER A 122 6.65 -13.84 21.73
C SER A 122 5.53 -13.69 20.68
N ASP A 123 5.57 -14.46 19.59
CA ASP A 123 4.54 -14.43 18.56
C ASP A 123 3.18 -14.98 19.05
N ALA A 124 3.20 -16.04 19.88
CA ALA A 124 1.98 -16.59 20.49
C ALA A 124 1.33 -15.60 21.49
N VAL A 125 2.14 -14.97 22.34
CA VAL A 125 1.72 -13.96 23.31
C VAL A 125 1.17 -12.71 22.61
N ALA A 126 1.87 -12.22 21.57
CA ALA A 126 1.40 -11.10 20.77
C ALA A 126 0.07 -11.41 20.07
N THR A 127 -0.08 -12.61 19.50
CA THR A 127 -1.32 -13.06 18.86
C THR A 127 -2.47 -13.16 19.85
N TYR A 128 -2.22 -13.71 21.04
CA TYR A 128 -3.22 -13.83 22.11
C TYR A 128 -3.71 -12.47 22.61
N TYR A 129 -2.80 -11.55 22.98
CA TYR A 129 -3.20 -10.22 23.46
C TYR A 129 -3.79 -9.32 22.38
N LEU A 130 -3.35 -9.45 21.11
CA LEU A 130 -4.01 -8.79 19.98
C LEU A 130 -5.47 -9.27 19.85
N TYR A 131 -5.68 -10.58 20.03
CA TYR A 131 -7.02 -11.16 20.03
C TYR A 131 -7.87 -10.68 21.20
N THR A 132 -7.43 -10.85 22.45
CA THR A 132 -8.26 -10.53 23.63
C THR A 132 -8.59 -9.04 23.71
N THR A 133 -7.62 -8.17 23.40
CA THR A 133 -7.80 -6.71 23.53
C THR A 133 -8.60 -6.10 22.38
N TYR A 134 -8.43 -6.59 21.14
CA TYR A 134 -9.03 -5.96 19.95
C TYR A 134 -10.02 -6.85 19.20
N VAL A 135 -9.61 -8.06 18.81
CA VAL A 135 -10.40 -8.88 17.87
C VAL A 135 -11.62 -9.51 18.55
N HIS A 136 -11.48 -10.00 19.79
CA HIS A 136 -12.54 -10.65 20.54
C HIS A 136 -13.74 -9.71 20.80
N PRO A 137 -13.59 -8.57 21.51
CA PRO A 137 -14.73 -7.69 21.79
C PRO A 137 -15.37 -7.16 20.51
N PHE A 138 -14.56 -6.82 19.50
CA PHE A 138 -15.04 -6.28 18.22
C PHE A 138 -15.87 -7.31 17.41
N ILE A 139 -15.35 -8.52 17.19
CA ILE A 139 -16.00 -9.52 16.33
C ILE A 139 -17.23 -10.12 17.02
N PHE A 140 -17.16 -10.43 18.32
CA PHE A 140 -18.33 -10.94 19.05
C PHE A 140 -19.43 -9.89 19.17
N SER A 141 -19.09 -8.61 19.39
CA SER A 141 -20.08 -7.52 19.35
C SER A 141 -20.78 -7.41 17.99
N LEU A 142 -20.02 -7.46 16.88
CA LEU A 142 -20.60 -7.47 15.54
C LEU A 142 -21.52 -8.68 15.31
N ALA A 143 -21.15 -9.86 15.79
CA ALA A 143 -21.96 -11.08 15.69
C ALA A 143 -23.25 -11.04 16.53
N THR A 144 -23.41 -10.12 17.49
CA THR A 144 -24.71 -9.92 18.17
C THR A 144 -25.75 -9.22 17.29
N ILE A 145 -25.31 -8.48 16.26
CA ILE A 145 -26.20 -7.66 15.41
C ILE A 145 -26.33 -8.27 14.00
N ILE A 146 -25.27 -8.90 13.51
CA ILE A 146 -25.21 -9.51 12.18
C ILE A 146 -25.55 -11.00 12.30
N PRO A 147 -26.46 -11.55 11.48
CA PRO A 147 -26.90 -12.96 11.57
C PRO A 147 -25.88 -13.94 10.95
N MET A 148 -24.63 -13.89 11.41
CA MET A 148 -23.53 -14.76 10.97
C MET A 148 -22.64 -15.13 12.16
N PRO A 149 -22.03 -16.33 12.16
CA PRO A 149 -21.12 -16.73 13.23
C PRO A 149 -19.83 -15.88 13.22
N PRO A 150 -19.12 -15.75 14.36
CA PRO A 150 -17.93 -14.90 14.51
C PRO A 150 -16.84 -15.11 13.46
N ASP A 151 -16.63 -16.37 13.03
CA ASP A 151 -15.62 -16.76 12.04
C ASP A 151 -15.94 -16.25 10.61
N GLU A 152 -17.24 -16.14 10.28
CA GLU A 152 -17.71 -15.49 9.04
C GLU A 152 -17.73 -13.96 9.18
N VAL A 153 -18.18 -13.43 10.32
CA VAL A 153 -18.17 -11.98 10.63
C VAL A 153 -16.75 -11.41 10.55
N LEU A 154 -15.72 -12.20 10.87
CA LEU A 154 -14.32 -11.84 10.70
C LEU A 154 -13.84 -11.86 9.23
N ARG A 155 -14.29 -12.83 8.42
CA ARG A 155 -13.74 -13.06 7.07
C ARG A 155 -14.48 -12.34 5.94
N LYS A 156 -15.80 -12.17 6.02
CA LYS A 156 -16.56 -11.53 4.93
C LYS A 156 -16.24 -10.04 4.84
N GLY A 157 -16.19 -9.48 3.62
CA GLY A 157 -16.04 -8.03 3.42
C GLY A 157 -17.21 -7.25 4.03
N SER A 158 -16.97 -6.02 4.50
CA SER A 158 -17.96 -5.21 5.23
C SER A 158 -19.28 -4.97 4.46
N GLY A 159 -19.22 -4.84 3.13
CA GLY A 159 -20.41 -4.77 2.27
C GLY A 159 -21.26 -6.06 2.23
N THR A 160 -20.76 -7.20 2.73
CA THR A 160 -21.56 -8.42 2.96
C THR A 160 -22.19 -8.39 4.35
N LEU A 161 -21.48 -7.87 5.36
CA LEU A 161 -22.03 -7.65 6.69
C LEU A 161 -23.23 -6.68 6.62
N CYS A 162 -23.09 -5.60 5.85
CA CYS A 162 -24.15 -4.65 5.52
C CYS A 162 -25.34 -5.34 4.79
N GLU A 163 -25.07 -6.18 3.79
CA GLU A 163 -26.11 -6.93 3.07
C GLU A 163 -26.94 -7.84 4.00
N MET A 164 -26.29 -8.58 4.91
CA MET A 164 -26.99 -9.46 5.85
C MET A 164 -27.82 -8.69 6.88
N LEU A 165 -27.29 -7.56 7.37
CA LEU A 165 -28.04 -6.64 8.23
C LEU A 165 -29.29 -6.09 7.54
N LEU A 166 -29.14 -5.58 6.32
CA LEU A 166 -30.25 -5.04 5.54
C LEU A 166 -31.28 -6.12 5.20
N MET A 167 -30.88 -7.38 4.99
CA MET A 167 -31.81 -8.51 4.83
C MET A 167 -32.65 -8.78 6.10
N VAL A 168 -32.07 -8.67 7.30
CA VAL A 168 -32.84 -8.79 8.56
C VAL A 168 -33.84 -7.65 8.71
N GLN A 169 -33.45 -6.43 8.35
CA GLN A 169 -34.30 -5.25 8.51
C GLN A 169 -35.40 -5.20 7.44
N ALA A 170 -35.09 -5.59 6.19
CA ALA A 170 -36.08 -5.80 5.15
C ALA A 170 -37.10 -6.88 5.56
N TYR A 171 -36.65 -8.02 6.09
CA TYR A 171 -37.54 -9.07 6.61
C TYR A 171 -38.46 -8.56 7.72
N LYS A 172 -37.93 -7.81 8.71
CA LYS A 172 -38.72 -7.18 9.77
C LYS A 172 -39.72 -6.15 9.26
N ALA A 173 -39.37 -5.40 8.21
CA ALA A 173 -40.23 -4.44 7.55
C ALA A 173 -41.20 -5.07 6.52
N ASN A 174 -41.21 -6.40 6.39
CA ASN A 174 -41.96 -7.17 5.37
C ASN A 174 -41.68 -6.72 3.92
N VAL A 175 -40.43 -6.33 3.64
CA VAL A 175 -39.94 -5.93 2.32
C VAL A 175 -39.23 -7.11 1.66
N ILE A 176 -39.63 -7.43 0.42
CA ILE A 176 -39.01 -8.50 -0.37
C ILE A 176 -37.55 -8.14 -0.70
N CYS A 177 -36.62 -9.03 -0.36
CA CYS A 177 -35.21 -8.88 -0.71
C CYS A 177 -35.02 -9.07 -2.23
N PRO A 178 -34.52 -8.07 -2.99
CA PRO A 178 -34.30 -8.22 -4.42
C PRO A 178 -33.26 -9.29 -4.76
N ASN A 179 -33.28 -9.77 -6.00
CA ASN A 179 -32.20 -10.58 -6.54
C ASN A 179 -30.87 -9.78 -6.58
N LYS A 180 -29.74 -10.50 -6.59
CA LYS A 180 -28.42 -9.85 -6.69
C LYS A 180 -28.26 -9.18 -8.05
N HIS A 181 -27.90 -7.90 -8.06
CA HIS A 181 -27.71 -7.12 -9.28
C HIS A 181 -26.64 -7.74 -10.20
N GLN A 182 -27.00 -7.85 -11.48
CA GLN A 182 -26.11 -8.27 -12.55
C GLN A 182 -25.93 -7.08 -13.50
N SER A 183 -24.68 -6.72 -13.81
CA SER A 183 -24.36 -5.59 -14.67
C SER A 183 -24.54 -5.96 -16.15
N ASP A 184 -25.22 -5.12 -16.91
CA ASP A 184 -25.36 -5.33 -18.36
C ASP A 184 -24.01 -5.21 -19.08
N PRO A 185 -23.60 -6.23 -19.86
CA PRO A 185 -22.28 -6.27 -20.51
C PRO A 185 -22.22 -5.47 -21.83
N GLU A 186 -23.38 -5.12 -22.40
CA GLU A 186 -23.51 -4.49 -23.72
C GLU A 186 -24.23 -3.13 -23.64
N LYS A 187 -23.86 -2.29 -22.67
CA LYS A 187 -24.40 -0.94 -22.50
C LYS A 187 -23.71 0.03 -23.45
N PHE A 188 -24.50 0.81 -24.21
CA PHE A 188 -23.99 1.82 -25.14
C PHE A 188 -24.29 3.23 -24.66
N TYR A 189 -23.39 4.16 -24.96
CA TYR A 189 -23.55 5.60 -24.76
C TYR A 189 -23.08 6.33 -26.02
N ASN A 190 -23.88 7.24 -26.57
CA ASN A 190 -23.61 7.99 -27.80
C ASN A 190 -23.03 7.12 -28.94
N ASN A 191 -23.67 5.98 -29.22
CA ASN A 191 -23.27 4.98 -30.23
C ASN A 191 -21.90 4.30 -30.01
N HIS A 192 -21.31 4.37 -28.82
CA HIS A 192 -20.09 3.66 -28.44
C HIS A 192 -20.36 2.71 -27.27
N LEU A 193 -19.67 1.56 -27.22
CA LEU A 193 -19.78 0.62 -26.11
C LEU A 193 -19.10 1.20 -24.86
N LEU A 194 -19.74 1.10 -23.70
CA LEU A 194 -19.13 1.45 -22.40
C LEU A 194 -18.16 0.33 -21.96
N GLU A 195 -16.91 0.69 -21.70
CA GLU A 195 -15.93 -0.17 -21.02
C GLU A 195 -16.19 -0.18 -19.51
N SER A 196 -16.58 0.99 -18.97
CA SER A 196 -17.05 1.15 -17.60
C SER A 196 -17.92 2.40 -17.46
N GLU A 197 -18.80 2.40 -16.47
CA GLU A 197 -19.54 3.57 -16.02
C GLU A 197 -19.52 3.65 -14.49
N THR A 198 -19.57 4.88 -13.98
CA THR A 198 -19.50 5.25 -12.57
C THR A 198 -20.08 6.66 -12.40
N TYR A 199 -19.94 7.22 -11.21
CA TYR A 199 -20.19 8.62 -10.88
C TYR A 199 -18.87 9.30 -10.48
N ILE A 200 -18.87 10.64 -10.39
CA ILE A 200 -17.74 11.40 -9.80
C ILE A 200 -17.76 11.21 -8.27
N GLY A 201 -16.67 10.62 -7.76
CA GLY A 201 -16.49 10.37 -6.32
C GLY A 201 -16.14 11.63 -5.52
N GLY A 202 -15.68 11.42 -4.29
CA GLY A 202 -15.30 12.50 -3.36
C GLY A 202 -14.33 13.51 -3.96
N HIS A 203 -14.58 14.79 -3.72
CA HIS A 203 -13.73 15.89 -4.15
C HIS A 203 -12.47 15.95 -3.29
N VAL A 204 -11.31 16.20 -3.92
CA VAL A 204 -10.03 16.26 -3.22
C VAL A 204 -9.16 17.32 -3.89
N GLU A 205 -8.62 18.26 -3.14
CA GLU A 205 -7.77 19.33 -3.62
C GLU A 205 -6.61 19.58 -2.65
N CYS A 206 -5.43 19.91 -3.17
CA CYS A 206 -4.36 20.52 -2.39
C CYS A 206 -4.24 21.94 -2.96
N LEU A 207 -4.11 22.93 -2.09
CA LEU A 207 -4.29 24.35 -2.41
C LEU A 207 -3.01 25.12 -2.09
N GLU A 208 -2.43 24.90 -0.91
CA GLU A 208 -1.09 25.36 -0.55
C GLU A 208 -0.14 24.19 -0.24
N SER A 209 1.16 24.42 -0.42
CA SER A 209 2.24 23.50 -0.05
C SER A 209 3.33 24.26 0.70
N GLY A 210 3.84 23.70 1.80
CA GLY A 210 4.69 24.44 2.72
C GLY A 210 4.74 23.81 4.11
N VAL A 211 5.41 24.52 5.01
CA VAL A 211 5.37 24.30 6.45
C VAL A 211 4.51 25.40 7.07
N PHE A 212 3.47 25.00 7.79
CA PHE A 212 2.63 25.89 8.58
C PHE A 212 2.79 25.48 10.05
N ARG A 213 2.99 26.45 10.94
CA ARG A 213 3.34 26.21 12.34
C ARG A 213 2.70 27.26 13.25
N SER A 214 2.17 26.85 14.39
CA SER A 214 1.49 27.74 15.36
C SER A 214 2.43 28.75 16.04
N ASP A 215 3.74 28.58 15.90
CA ASP A 215 4.78 29.47 16.43
C ASP A 215 5.53 30.27 15.34
N ILE A 216 5.19 30.08 14.05
CA ILE A 216 5.79 30.82 12.93
C ILE A 216 4.72 31.70 12.25
N PRO A 217 4.90 33.03 12.17
CA PRO A 217 3.94 33.92 11.52
C PRO A 217 3.62 33.54 10.08
N SER A 218 2.36 33.72 9.69
CA SER A 218 1.86 33.54 8.34
C SER A 218 1.21 34.83 7.85
N SER A 219 1.54 35.25 6.63
CA SER A 219 0.87 36.37 5.97
C SER A 219 -0.51 35.96 5.46
N PHE A 220 -1.54 36.69 5.90
CA PHE A 220 -2.95 36.53 5.50
C PHE A 220 -3.42 37.73 4.67
N THR A 221 -4.30 37.44 3.71
CA THR A 221 -5.02 38.44 2.89
C THR A 221 -6.50 38.09 2.94
N LEU A 222 -7.22 38.74 3.83
CA LEU A 222 -8.62 38.48 4.16
C LEU A 222 -9.58 39.27 3.26
N GLU A 223 -10.81 38.79 3.06
CA GLU A 223 -11.87 39.51 2.34
C GLU A 223 -12.81 40.24 3.35
N PRO A 224 -12.78 41.59 3.47
CA PRO A 224 -13.59 42.31 4.47
C PRO A 224 -15.11 42.08 4.33
N SER A 225 -15.59 41.84 3.11
CA SER A 225 -16.99 41.50 2.82
C SER A 225 -17.44 40.23 3.54
N ALA A 226 -16.58 39.20 3.61
CA ALA A 226 -16.89 37.93 4.28
C ALA A 226 -16.94 38.11 5.80
N TYR A 227 -16.04 38.91 6.36
CA TYR A 227 -16.10 39.26 7.78
C TYR A 227 -17.32 40.11 8.12
N GLN A 228 -17.74 41.01 7.24
CA GLN A 228 -19.00 41.74 7.42
C GLN A 228 -20.20 40.78 7.41
N GLN A 229 -20.25 39.83 6.47
CA GLN A 229 -21.29 38.79 6.45
C GLN A 229 -21.32 37.94 7.73
N LEU A 230 -20.16 37.58 8.29
CA LEU A 230 -20.09 36.86 9.57
C LEU A 230 -20.56 37.70 10.77
N ILE A 231 -20.31 39.01 10.75
CA ILE A 231 -20.80 39.94 11.78
C ILE A 231 -22.34 40.09 11.67
N ASP A 232 -22.86 40.29 10.46
CA ASP A 232 -24.29 40.46 10.20
C ASP A 232 -25.08 39.18 10.54
N ASN A 233 -24.47 38.01 10.32
CA ASN A 233 -25.04 36.69 10.65
C ASN A 233 -24.81 36.26 12.11
N LEU A 234 -24.11 37.02 12.95
CA LEU A 234 -23.66 36.51 14.25
C LEU A 234 -24.81 36.08 15.19
N ASP A 235 -25.93 36.80 15.20
CA ASP A 235 -27.12 36.37 15.96
C ASP A 235 -27.75 35.08 15.41
N ARG A 236 -27.86 34.97 14.09
CA ARG A 236 -28.35 33.76 13.39
C ARG A 236 -27.52 32.55 13.81
N ASP A 237 -26.21 32.71 13.82
CA ASP A 237 -25.25 31.64 14.08
C ASP A 237 -25.25 31.19 15.54
N LEU A 238 -25.20 32.14 16.49
CA LEU A 238 -25.18 31.82 17.92
C LEU A 238 -26.53 31.27 18.41
N GLN A 239 -27.66 31.78 17.92
CA GLN A 239 -28.97 31.23 18.26
C GLN A 239 -29.18 29.82 17.72
N TYR A 240 -28.68 29.54 16.51
CA TYR A 240 -28.70 28.18 15.95
C TYR A 240 -27.89 27.22 16.83
N ALA A 241 -26.66 27.59 17.24
CA ALA A 241 -25.85 26.75 18.11
C ALA A 241 -26.52 26.47 19.47
N ILE A 242 -27.15 27.47 20.10
CA ILE A 242 -27.84 27.28 21.38
C ILE A 242 -29.08 26.37 21.23
N ARG A 243 -29.88 26.55 20.17
CA ARG A 243 -31.09 25.75 19.93
C ARG A 243 -30.77 24.32 19.49
N VAL A 244 -29.84 24.13 18.56
CA VAL A 244 -29.57 22.83 17.91
C VAL A 244 -28.49 22.05 18.66
N GLU A 245 -27.29 22.61 18.82
CA GLU A 245 -26.17 21.95 19.52
C GLU A 245 -26.43 21.91 21.04
N GLY A 246 -26.93 23.01 21.59
CA GLY A 246 -27.28 23.16 23.02
C GLY A 246 -28.61 22.53 23.44
N LYS A 247 -29.49 22.23 22.48
CA LYS A 247 -30.86 21.69 22.70
C LYS A 247 -31.68 22.56 23.66
N MET A 248 -31.59 23.88 23.48
CA MET A 248 -32.21 24.86 24.36
C MET A 248 -33.07 25.85 23.56
N ASP A 249 -34.39 25.67 23.59
CA ASP A 249 -35.34 26.50 22.85
C ASP A 249 -35.51 27.90 23.47
N ASP A 250 -35.45 28.00 24.80
CA ASP A 250 -35.55 29.26 25.54
C ASP A 250 -34.19 29.98 25.62
N LEU A 251 -33.99 30.94 24.73
CA LEU A 251 -32.80 31.80 24.69
C LEU A 251 -32.70 32.76 25.89
N GLU A 252 -33.81 33.13 26.54
CA GLU A 252 -33.80 34.10 27.67
C GLU A 252 -33.21 33.52 28.96
N SER A 253 -33.04 32.20 29.01
CA SER A 253 -32.37 31.47 30.09
C SER A 253 -30.85 31.66 30.11
N VAL A 254 -30.23 32.03 28.97
CA VAL A 254 -28.79 32.19 28.80
C VAL A 254 -28.34 33.54 29.37
N SER A 255 -27.51 33.52 30.42
CA SER A 255 -27.18 34.72 31.19
C SER A 255 -26.07 35.57 30.58
N ASN A 256 -25.27 35.02 29.66
CA ASN A 256 -24.08 35.67 29.09
C ASN A 256 -24.07 35.73 27.55
N TYR A 257 -25.25 35.75 26.92
CA TYR A 257 -25.38 35.80 25.46
C TYR A 257 -24.65 37.01 24.85
N ASP A 258 -24.97 38.22 25.32
CA ASP A 258 -24.38 39.46 24.80
C ASP A 258 -22.87 39.58 25.08
N GLU A 259 -22.39 39.03 26.21
CA GLU A 259 -20.95 38.97 26.53
C GLU A 259 -20.20 38.17 25.46
N VAL A 260 -20.66 36.94 25.16
CA VAL A 260 -20.06 36.05 24.17
C VAL A 260 -20.17 36.64 22.76
N LYS A 261 -21.35 37.17 22.40
CA LYS A 261 -21.60 37.82 21.11
C LYS A 261 -20.65 39.00 20.89
N ASN A 262 -20.54 39.92 21.86
CA ASN A 262 -19.67 41.08 21.74
C ASN A 262 -18.19 40.69 21.66
N ALA A 263 -17.75 39.67 22.41
CA ALA A 263 -16.37 39.16 22.34
C ALA A 263 -16.02 38.54 20.97
N ILE A 264 -16.97 37.85 20.32
CA ILE A 264 -16.79 37.35 18.95
C ILE A 264 -16.79 38.51 17.95
N MET A 265 -17.77 39.42 18.05
CA MET A 265 -17.91 40.57 17.17
C MET A 265 -16.66 41.46 17.18
N GLU A 266 -16.08 41.74 18.35
CA GLU A 266 -14.86 42.55 18.47
C GLU A 266 -13.66 41.93 17.72
N LYS A 267 -13.50 40.60 17.80
CA LYS A 267 -12.47 39.87 17.04
C LYS A 267 -12.72 39.95 15.54
N LEU A 268 -13.96 39.73 15.08
CA LEU A 268 -14.33 39.79 13.66
C LEU A 268 -14.15 41.21 13.08
N VAL A 269 -14.53 42.25 13.83
CA VAL A 269 -14.33 43.66 13.43
C VAL A 269 -12.84 43.97 13.25
N LYS A 270 -11.99 43.56 14.19
CA LYS A 270 -10.52 43.72 14.07
C LYS A 270 -9.94 43.02 12.84
N LEU A 271 -10.49 41.88 12.43
CA LEU A 271 -10.07 41.14 11.23
C LEU A 271 -10.58 41.79 9.94
N ARG A 272 -11.82 42.30 9.95
CA ARG A 272 -12.42 43.07 8.84
C ARG A 272 -11.63 44.34 8.54
N ASP A 273 -11.29 45.11 9.59
CA ASP A 273 -10.72 46.45 9.47
C ASP A 273 -9.20 46.44 9.20
N ALA A 274 -8.51 45.35 9.55
CA ALA A 274 -7.11 45.10 9.21
C ALA A 274 -6.94 43.74 8.49
N PRO A 275 -7.35 43.65 7.20
CA PRO A 275 -7.45 42.39 6.47
C PRO A 275 -6.13 41.88 5.88
N ILE A 276 -5.12 42.74 5.73
CA ILE A 276 -3.76 42.34 5.34
C ILE A 276 -2.93 42.36 6.61
N ARG A 277 -2.42 41.19 7.02
CA ARG A 277 -1.73 41.02 8.31
C ARG A 277 -0.79 39.83 8.31
N GLU A 278 0.05 39.78 9.34
CA GLU A 278 0.99 38.70 9.58
C GLU A 278 0.92 38.35 11.07
N GLU A 279 0.47 37.13 11.37
CA GLU A 279 0.34 36.61 12.73
C GLU A 279 0.47 35.08 12.73
N CYS A 280 0.69 34.47 13.89
CA CYS A 280 0.79 33.02 14.00
C CYS A 280 -0.55 32.33 13.63
N PRO A 281 -0.55 31.27 12.80
CA PRO A 281 -1.76 30.60 12.36
C PRO A 281 -2.33 29.62 13.40
N LEU A 282 -3.66 29.54 13.45
CA LEU A 282 -4.39 28.43 14.07
C LEU A 282 -4.63 27.36 13.01
N ILE A 283 -4.01 26.19 13.17
CA ILE A 283 -4.12 25.08 12.21
C ILE A 283 -5.27 24.17 12.64
N TYR A 284 -6.34 24.14 11.85
CA TYR A 284 -7.55 23.36 12.13
C TYR A 284 -7.85 22.33 11.03
N HIS A 285 -8.50 21.25 11.44
CA HIS A 285 -9.20 20.34 10.56
C HIS A 285 -10.70 20.47 10.81
N LEU A 286 -11.46 20.84 9.77
CA LEU A 286 -12.91 21.01 9.80
C LEU A 286 -13.51 19.85 9.00
N ASP A 287 -14.05 18.84 9.67
CA ASP A 287 -14.46 17.54 9.10
C ASP A 287 -15.96 17.29 9.28
N VAL A 288 -16.67 16.83 8.25
CA VAL A 288 -18.10 16.54 8.38
C VAL A 288 -18.33 15.19 9.06
N ALA A 289 -18.88 15.22 10.28
CA ALA A 289 -19.12 14.05 11.09
C ALA A 289 -19.97 13.00 10.35
N ALA A 290 -19.34 11.88 9.97
CA ALA A 290 -19.98 10.80 9.22
C ALA A 290 -20.74 11.30 7.97
N MET A 291 -20.08 12.15 7.16
CA MET A 291 -20.62 12.85 6.00
C MET A 291 -21.64 12.06 5.16
N TYR A 292 -21.22 10.97 4.51
CA TYR A 292 -22.11 10.20 3.61
C TYR A 292 -23.32 9.59 4.31
N PRO A 293 -23.21 8.92 5.48
CA PRO A 293 -24.36 8.56 6.31
C PRO A 293 -25.32 9.73 6.59
N ASN A 294 -24.83 10.90 6.98
CA ASN A 294 -25.71 12.03 7.30
C ASN A 294 -26.34 12.69 6.07
N ILE A 295 -25.67 12.67 4.91
CA ILE A 295 -26.27 13.03 3.61
C ILE A 295 -27.38 12.05 3.23
N ILE A 296 -27.13 10.74 3.42
CA ILE A 296 -28.11 9.66 3.21
C ILE A 296 -29.35 9.88 4.09
N LEU A 297 -29.16 10.18 5.37
CA LEU A 297 -30.25 10.41 6.31
C LEU A 297 -31.02 11.67 5.94
N THR A 298 -30.35 12.83 5.83
CA THR A 298 -30.96 14.13 5.48
C THR A 298 -31.81 14.06 4.22
N ASN A 299 -31.28 13.46 3.14
CA ASN A 299 -31.98 13.37 1.85
C ASN A 299 -32.79 12.07 1.67
N ARG A 300 -32.98 11.28 2.74
CA ARG A 300 -33.75 10.02 2.76
C ARG A 300 -33.38 9.05 1.63
N LEU A 301 -32.08 8.96 1.34
CA LEU A 301 -31.53 8.24 0.20
C LEU A 301 -31.46 6.74 0.47
N GLN A 302 -32.12 5.96 -0.37
CA GLN A 302 -32.06 4.50 -0.36
C GLN A 302 -32.39 3.99 -1.77
N PRO A 303 -31.86 2.83 -2.22
CA PRO A 303 -32.03 2.40 -3.60
C PRO A 303 -33.50 2.28 -4.07
N PRO A 304 -34.45 1.76 -3.26
CA PRO A 304 -35.86 1.74 -3.66
C PRO A 304 -36.54 3.12 -3.78
N SER A 305 -36.00 4.16 -3.12
CA SER A 305 -36.56 5.51 -3.22
C SER A 305 -36.18 6.21 -4.53
N ILE A 306 -35.16 5.72 -5.25
CA ILE A 306 -34.79 6.27 -6.57
C ILE A 306 -35.81 5.78 -7.59
N VAL A 307 -36.73 6.66 -7.98
CA VAL A 307 -37.86 6.33 -8.86
C VAL A 307 -37.69 6.98 -10.24
N THR A 308 -38.04 6.25 -11.29
CA THR A 308 -38.20 6.80 -12.63
C THR A 308 -39.51 7.58 -12.74
N ASP A 309 -39.63 8.44 -13.75
CA ASP A 309 -40.88 9.17 -14.00
C ASP A 309 -42.06 8.22 -14.27
N GLU A 310 -41.82 7.05 -14.88
CA GLU A 310 -42.83 6.00 -15.08
C GLU A 310 -43.38 5.47 -13.74
N ILE A 311 -42.48 5.07 -12.82
CA ILE A 311 -42.84 4.58 -11.48
C ILE A 311 -43.54 5.68 -10.67
N CYS A 312 -43.02 6.91 -10.75
CA CYS A 312 -43.63 8.04 -10.06
C CYS A 312 -45.00 8.40 -10.64
N THR A 313 -45.22 8.19 -11.94
CA THR A 313 -46.50 8.48 -12.61
C THR A 313 -47.58 7.46 -12.21
N ALA A 314 -47.21 6.19 -12.08
CA ALA A 314 -48.10 5.10 -11.69
C ALA A 314 -48.48 5.07 -10.19
N CYS A 315 -47.93 5.97 -9.37
CA CYS A 315 -48.14 6.00 -7.92
C CYS A 315 -49.46 6.68 -7.51
N ASP A 316 -50.24 6.07 -6.59
CA ASP A 316 -51.51 6.62 -6.04
C ASP A 316 -51.39 8.05 -5.46
N PHE A 317 -50.18 8.44 -5.08
CA PHE A 317 -49.84 9.76 -4.52
C PHE A 317 -49.41 10.78 -5.58
N ASN A 318 -49.38 10.40 -6.87
CA ASN A 318 -49.12 11.28 -8.00
C ASN A 318 -50.33 12.19 -8.31
N ARG A 319 -50.57 13.15 -7.42
CA ARG A 319 -51.67 14.12 -7.54
C ARG A 319 -51.12 15.52 -7.83
N PRO A 320 -51.92 16.44 -8.40
CA PRO A 320 -51.54 17.85 -8.51
C PRO A 320 -51.10 18.40 -7.15
N GLY A 321 -49.97 19.10 -7.11
CA GLY A 321 -49.37 19.61 -5.86
C GLY A 321 -48.61 18.57 -5.02
N LYS A 322 -48.22 17.41 -5.57
CA LYS A 322 -47.35 16.45 -4.85
C LYS A 322 -46.03 17.10 -4.41
N THR A 323 -45.70 16.96 -3.13
CA THR A 323 -44.45 17.48 -2.52
C THR A 323 -43.46 16.38 -2.16
N CYS A 324 -43.75 15.13 -2.52
CA CYS A 324 -43.01 13.94 -2.08
C CYS A 324 -41.94 13.44 -3.06
N LEU A 325 -41.68 14.14 -4.16
CA LEU A 325 -40.62 13.81 -5.12
C LEU A 325 -39.53 14.88 -5.03
N ARG A 326 -38.47 14.59 -4.27
CA ARG A 326 -37.28 15.45 -4.21
C ARG A 326 -36.43 15.16 -5.44
N LYS A 327 -35.99 16.20 -6.13
CA LYS A 327 -35.07 16.09 -7.27
C LYS A 327 -33.67 16.47 -6.79
N LEU A 328 -32.67 15.62 -7.05
CA LEU A 328 -31.26 15.90 -6.71
C LEU A 328 -30.35 15.59 -7.89
N GLU A 329 -29.35 16.44 -8.07
CA GLU A 329 -28.34 16.30 -9.10
C GLU A 329 -27.25 15.29 -8.71
N TRP A 330 -26.61 14.70 -9.72
CA TRP A 330 -25.39 13.90 -9.60
C TRP A 330 -24.60 13.94 -10.90
N VAL A 331 -23.29 13.64 -10.86
CA VAL A 331 -22.45 13.61 -12.06
C VAL A 331 -22.09 12.18 -12.42
N TRP A 332 -22.66 11.68 -13.51
CA TRP A 332 -22.29 10.41 -14.14
C TRP A 332 -20.94 10.56 -14.87
N ARG A 333 -20.17 9.47 -14.92
CA ARG A 333 -18.91 9.36 -15.67
C ARG A 333 -18.86 8.03 -16.41
N GLY A 334 -18.74 8.09 -17.74
CA GLY A 334 -18.55 6.93 -18.61
C GLY A 334 -17.17 6.91 -19.27
N GLU A 335 -16.64 5.70 -19.49
CA GLU A 335 -15.47 5.46 -20.34
C GLU A 335 -15.89 4.53 -21.48
N THR A 336 -15.84 5.04 -22.71
CA THR A 336 -16.28 4.34 -23.93
C THR A 336 -15.10 3.84 -24.76
N PHE A 337 -15.34 2.80 -25.55
CA PHE A 337 -14.43 2.38 -26.62
C PHE A 337 -14.46 3.36 -27.80
N MET A 338 -13.34 3.50 -28.51
CA MET A 338 -13.27 4.28 -29.74
C MET A 338 -14.10 3.70 -30.91
N ALA A 339 -14.37 2.38 -30.88
CA ALA A 339 -15.16 1.69 -31.89
C ALA A 339 -16.65 2.05 -31.79
N LYS A 340 -17.28 2.32 -32.94
CA LYS A 340 -18.71 2.60 -33.00
C LYS A 340 -19.52 1.31 -32.87
N LYS A 341 -20.81 1.44 -32.58
CA LYS A 341 -21.79 0.35 -32.51
C LYS A 341 -21.78 -0.56 -33.75
N SER A 342 -21.55 0.01 -34.95
CA SER A 342 -21.38 -0.76 -36.20
C SER A 342 -20.13 -1.64 -36.20
N ASP A 343 -18.98 -1.10 -35.78
CA ASP A 343 -17.71 -1.83 -35.74
C ASP A 343 -17.78 -2.96 -34.69
N TYR A 344 -18.40 -2.67 -33.55
CA TYR A 344 -18.64 -3.65 -32.49
C TYR A 344 -19.47 -4.85 -32.99
N TYR A 345 -20.61 -4.62 -33.65
CA TYR A 345 -21.41 -5.73 -34.17
C TYR A 345 -20.70 -6.48 -35.30
N GLY A 346 -19.94 -5.80 -36.17
CA GLY A 346 -19.11 -6.48 -37.17
C GLY A 346 -18.07 -7.43 -36.55
N LEU A 347 -17.38 -6.97 -35.50
CA LEU A 347 -16.43 -7.79 -34.74
C LEU A 347 -17.10 -8.92 -33.96
N LYS A 348 -18.30 -8.68 -33.41
CA LYS A 348 -19.10 -9.68 -32.69
C LYS A 348 -19.52 -10.80 -33.64
N THR A 349 -20.13 -10.48 -34.78
CA THR A 349 -20.48 -11.46 -35.82
C THR A 349 -19.26 -12.23 -36.31
N GLN A 350 -18.11 -11.57 -36.49
CA GLN A 350 -16.87 -12.24 -36.87
C GLN A 350 -16.46 -13.28 -35.82
N ILE A 351 -16.41 -12.91 -34.54
CA ILE A 351 -16.00 -13.81 -33.45
C ILE A 351 -17.03 -14.93 -33.22
N GLU A 352 -18.32 -14.67 -33.36
CA GLU A 352 -19.38 -15.68 -33.22
C GLU A 352 -19.27 -16.79 -34.28
N SER A 353 -18.62 -16.51 -35.42
CA SER A 353 -18.29 -17.51 -36.46
C SER A 353 -16.97 -18.27 -36.22
N GLU A 354 -16.17 -17.90 -35.21
CA GLU A 354 -14.91 -18.56 -34.90
C GLU A 354 -15.10 -19.80 -34.01
N PHE A 355 -14.28 -20.83 -34.27
CA PHE A 355 -14.16 -22.01 -33.42
C PHE A 355 -12.96 -21.87 -32.47
N VAL A 356 -13.09 -22.39 -31.26
CA VAL A 356 -12.09 -22.30 -30.19
C VAL A 356 -11.63 -23.70 -29.79
N ASP A 357 -10.32 -23.94 -29.91
CA ASP A 357 -9.70 -25.20 -29.50
C ASP A 357 -9.47 -25.23 -27.98
N ASP A 358 -9.90 -26.33 -27.35
CA ASP A 358 -9.79 -26.59 -25.89
C ASP A 358 -8.35 -26.67 -25.32
N SER A 359 -7.31 -26.49 -26.14
CA SER A 359 -5.91 -26.78 -25.78
C SER A 359 -5.28 -25.75 -24.83
N GLU A 360 -5.75 -24.51 -24.78
CA GLU A 360 -5.13 -23.45 -23.96
C GLU A 360 -5.52 -23.49 -22.47
N ASN A 361 -6.74 -23.97 -22.13
CA ASN A 361 -7.27 -23.90 -20.76
C ASN A 361 -6.79 -25.03 -19.82
N ASN A 362 -6.16 -26.09 -20.33
CA ASN A 362 -5.85 -27.30 -19.53
C ASN A 362 -4.51 -27.29 -18.79
N ASN A 363 -3.72 -26.21 -18.85
CA ASN A 363 -2.40 -26.15 -18.20
C ASN A 363 -2.42 -25.96 -16.66
N ASN A 364 -3.59 -25.74 -16.04
CA ASN A 364 -3.71 -25.44 -14.60
C ASN A 364 -4.24 -26.60 -13.71
N ASN A 365 -4.62 -27.76 -14.26
CA ASN A 365 -5.14 -28.89 -13.46
C ASN A 365 -4.16 -30.07 -13.40
N ASN A 366 -3.56 -30.28 -12.22
CA ASN A 366 -2.58 -31.35 -11.94
C ASN A 366 -3.16 -32.78 -11.81
N ASN A 367 -4.32 -33.08 -12.42
CA ASN A 367 -4.92 -34.42 -12.41
C ASN A 367 -4.69 -35.15 -13.75
N LYS A 368 -3.42 -35.43 -14.05
CA LYS A 368 -3.02 -36.18 -15.24
C LYS A 368 -3.00 -37.69 -14.97
N ALA A 369 -4.16 -38.25 -14.63
CA ALA A 369 -4.36 -39.68 -14.47
C ALA A 369 -5.79 -40.09 -14.87
N LEU A 370 -5.88 -41.11 -15.73
CA LEU A 370 -7.09 -41.88 -16.05
C LEU A 370 -8.17 -41.25 -16.95
N SER A 371 -7.82 -40.99 -18.23
CA SER A 371 -8.73 -41.24 -19.35
C SER A 371 -7.94 -41.63 -20.60
N HIS A 372 -7.99 -42.91 -20.97
CA HIS A 372 -7.23 -43.47 -22.10
C HIS A 372 -8.16 -43.94 -23.24
N TYR A 373 -9.29 -43.24 -23.44
CA TYR A 373 -10.23 -43.46 -24.52
C TYR A 373 -10.77 -42.13 -25.08
N SER A 374 -10.84 -42.06 -26.42
CA SER A 374 -11.31 -40.96 -27.27
C SER A 374 -10.63 -39.58 -27.10
N GLU A 375 -9.51 -39.36 -27.80
CA GLU A 375 -9.09 -38.01 -28.23
C GLU A 375 -9.98 -37.53 -29.38
N LYS A 376 -11.15 -36.95 -29.07
CA LYS A 376 -11.77 -35.97 -29.96
C LYS A 376 -11.22 -34.60 -29.60
N ARG A 377 -10.58 -33.92 -30.56
CA ARG A 377 -10.41 -32.46 -30.49
C ARG A 377 -11.81 -31.82 -30.53
N SER A 378 -12.35 -31.48 -29.36
CA SER A 378 -13.55 -30.65 -29.25
C SER A 378 -13.19 -29.20 -29.52
N SER A 379 -13.10 -28.84 -30.80
CA SER A 379 -13.19 -27.43 -31.19
C SER A 379 -14.64 -27.00 -30.93
N LYS A 380 -14.84 -26.09 -29.98
CA LYS A 380 -16.17 -25.60 -29.58
C LYS A 380 -16.50 -24.34 -30.37
N SER A 381 -17.77 -24.09 -30.67
CA SER A 381 -18.16 -22.78 -31.19
C SER A 381 -17.91 -21.72 -30.11
N PHE A 382 -17.60 -20.48 -30.50
CA PHE A 382 -17.61 -19.36 -29.58
C PHE A 382 -18.93 -19.25 -28.79
N LEU A 383 -20.06 -19.59 -29.43
CA LEU A 383 -21.39 -19.57 -28.82
C LEU A 383 -21.57 -20.62 -27.70
N ASP A 384 -20.79 -21.70 -27.71
CA ASP A 384 -20.82 -22.76 -26.69
C ASP A 384 -19.98 -22.40 -25.43
N LEU A 385 -19.18 -21.33 -25.51
CA LEU A 385 -18.36 -20.87 -24.38
C LEU A 385 -19.23 -20.23 -23.27
N PRO A 386 -18.77 -20.24 -22.00
CA PRO A 386 -19.42 -19.47 -20.94
C PRO A 386 -19.51 -17.98 -21.31
N LYS A 387 -20.65 -17.33 -21.05
CA LYS A 387 -20.88 -15.90 -21.38
C LYS A 387 -19.78 -14.96 -20.86
N SER A 388 -19.15 -15.29 -19.72
CA SER A 388 -18.02 -14.54 -19.17
C SER A 388 -16.74 -14.65 -20.02
N GLU A 389 -16.47 -15.82 -20.60
CA GLU A 389 -15.34 -16.03 -21.52
C GLU A 389 -15.62 -15.38 -22.87
N GLN A 390 -16.85 -15.51 -23.39
CA GLN A 390 -17.30 -14.82 -24.60
C GLN A 390 -17.04 -13.30 -24.49
N GLN A 391 -17.52 -12.67 -23.42
CA GLN A 391 -17.30 -11.26 -23.14
C GLN A 391 -15.81 -10.90 -23.03
N SER A 392 -15.00 -11.74 -22.38
CA SER A 392 -13.56 -11.49 -22.24
C SER A 392 -12.84 -11.50 -23.59
N ARG A 393 -13.08 -12.51 -24.43
CA ARG A 393 -12.48 -12.63 -25.76
C ARG A 393 -12.96 -11.51 -26.70
N LEU A 394 -14.25 -11.19 -26.70
CA LEU A 394 -14.83 -10.09 -27.49
C LEU A 394 -14.22 -8.74 -27.09
N LYS A 395 -14.09 -8.48 -25.80
CA LYS A 395 -13.45 -7.28 -25.23
C LYS A 395 -11.96 -7.19 -25.57
N GLU A 396 -11.23 -8.30 -25.60
CA GLU A 396 -9.83 -8.32 -26.02
C GLU A 396 -9.68 -8.02 -27.53
N ARG A 397 -10.52 -8.63 -28.38
CA ARG A 397 -10.53 -8.34 -29.83
C ARG A 397 -10.89 -6.87 -30.10
N LEU A 398 -11.89 -6.34 -29.40
CA LEU A 398 -12.29 -4.93 -29.49
C LEU A 398 -11.13 -4.00 -29.12
N LYS A 399 -10.35 -4.32 -28.07
CA LYS A 399 -9.14 -3.56 -27.69
C LYS A 399 -8.08 -3.57 -28.81
N LYS A 400 -7.81 -4.74 -29.42
CA LYS A 400 -6.88 -4.88 -30.56
C LYS A 400 -7.37 -4.13 -31.79
N TYR A 401 -8.66 -4.17 -32.10
CA TYR A 401 -9.26 -3.41 -33.19
C TYR A 401 -9.15 -1.90 -32.95
N CYS A 402 -9.49 -1.41 -31.75
CA CYS A 402 -9.40 0.01 -31.42
C CYS A 402 -7.96 0.53 -31.55
N GLN A 403 -6.96 -0.24 -31.08
CA GLN A 403 -5.54 0.07 -31.29
C GLN A 403 -5.16 0.17 -32.76
N LYS A 404 -5.64 -0.74 -33.62
CA LYS A 404 -5.29 -0.78 -35.04
C LYS A 404 -6.01 0.30 -35.86
N ALA A 405 -7.30 0.51 -35.63
CA ALA A 405 -8.14 1.43 -36.41
C ALA A 405 -8.07 2.88 -35.91
N TYR A 406 -8.08 3.11 -34.60
CA TYR A 406 -8.18 4.46 -33.99
C TYR A 406 -6.90 4.91 -33.26
N LYS A 407 -5.86 4.06 -33.22
CA LYS A 407 -4.59 4.29 -32.47
C LYS A 407 -4.76 4.46 -30.96
N ARG A 408 -5.99 4.36 -30.43
CA ARG A 408 -6.37 4.48 -29.01
C ARG A 408 -7.46 3.47 -28.70
N VAL A 409 -7.47 2.93 -27.48
CA VAL A 409 -8.44 1.90 -27.05
C VAL A 409 -9.76 2.52 -26.61
N LEU A 410 -9.66 3.46 -25.68
CA LEU A 410 -10.78 4.17 -25.06
C LEU A 410 -10.71 5.64 -25.47
N ASP A 411 -11.86 6.30 -25.49
CA ASP A 411 -11.93 7.75 -25.57
C ASP A 411 -11.65 8.39 -24.20
N LYS A 412 -11.59 9.72 -24.15
CA LYS A 412 -11.55 10.47 -22.89
C LYS A 412 -12.82 10.17 -22.07
N PRO A 413 -12.73 10.05 -20.73
CA PRO A 413 -13.90 9.88 -19.89
C PRO A 413 -14.88 11.06 -20.09
N VAL A 414 -16.15 10.74 -20.35
CA VAL A 414 -17.22 11.72 -20.48
C VAL A 414 -17.90 11.89 -19.12
N THR A 415 -18.22 13.13 -18.75
CA THR A 415 -18.96 13.46 -17.54
C THR A 415 -20.24 14.20 -17.87
N GLU A 416 -21.36 13.81 -17.25
CA GLU A 416 -22.69 14.33 -17.52
C GLU A 416 -23.40 14.63 -16.20
N LEU A 417 -23.95 15.85 -16.06
CA LEU A 417 -24.82 16.20 -14.95
C LEU A 417 -26.20 15.57 -15.21
N ARG A 418 -26.66 14.74 -14.27
CA ARG A 418 -27.95 14.06 -14.31
C ARG A 418 -28.74 14.37 -13.07
N GLU A 419 -30.05 14.16 -13.15
CA GLU A 419 -30.97 14.30 -12.03
C GLU A 419 -31.48 12.92 -11.60
N ALA A 420 -31.79 12.77 -10.32
CA ALA A 420 -32.46 11.60 -9.75
C ALA A 420 -33.71 12.06 -9.00
N GLY A 421 -34.83 11.34 -9.18
CA GLY A 421 -36.06 11.53 -8.42
C GLY A 421 -36.08 10.63 -7.19
N ILE A 422 -36.17 11.23 -5.99
CA ILE A 422 -36.19 10.52 -4.71
C ILE A 422 -37.58 10.62 -4.07
N CYS A 423 -38.24 9.48 -3.91
CA CYS A 423 -39.52 9.37 -3.24
C CYS A 423 -39.37 9.51 -1.71
N MET A 424 -39.96 10.57 -1.16
CA MET A 424 -39.99 10.83 0.29
C MET A 424 -40.98 9.95 1.06
N ARG A 425 -41.81 9.14 0.36
CA ARG A 425 -42.86 8.29 0.98
C ARG A 425 -42.57 6.79 0.95
N GLU A 426 -41.50 6.35 0.28
CA GLU A 426 -41.10 4.93 0.22
C GLU A 426 -40.80 4.35 1.61
N ASN A 427 -40.94 3.03 1.81
CA ASN A 427 -40.66 2.36 3.08
C ASN A 427 -39.21 2.64 3.56
N PRO A 428 -39.01 3.30 4.72
CA PRO A 428 -37.71 3.81 5.14
C PRO A 428 -36.73 2.76 5.71
N PHE A 429 -37.00 1.45 5.62
CA PHE A 429 -36.20 0.41 6.31
C PHE A 429 -34.67 0.54 6.14
N TYR A 430 -34.18 1.00 4.98
CA TYR A 430 -32.75 1.21 4.74
C TYR A 430 -32.24 2.45 5.49
N VAL A 431 -32.93 3.58 5.36
CA VAL A 431 -32.59 4.86 6.04
C VAL A 431 -32.66 4.69 7.56
N ASP A 432 -33.69 4.02 8.07
CA ASP A 432 -33.84 3.71 9.50
C ASP A 432 -32.72 2.80 10.02
N THR A 433 -32.24 1.85 9.20
CA THR A 433 -31.10 1.01 9.54
C THR A 433 -29.81 1.85 9.66
N VAL A 434 -29.59 2.79 8.73
CA VAL A 434 -28.44 3.73 8.80
C VAL A 434 -28.56 4.63 10.03
N ARG A 435 -29.75 5.15 10.33
CA ARG A 435 -30.03 6.02 11.49
C ARG A 435 -29.74 5.29 12.79
N SER A 436 -30.30 4.09 12.96
CA SER A 436 -30.06 3.23 14.13
C SER A 436 -28.58 2.91 14.36
N PHE A 437 -27.80 2.68 13.28
CA PHE A 437 -26.36 2.44 13.37
C PHE A 437 -25.54 3.68 13.71
N ARG A 438 -25.91 4.85 13.17
CA ARG A 438 -25.28 6.14 13.54
C ARG A 438 -25.54 6.47 15.00
N ASP A 439 -26.78 6.40 15.43
CA ASP A 439 -27.18 6.85 16.78
C ASP A 439 -26.57 5.95 17.86
N ARG A 440 -26.55 4.63 17.63
CA ARG A 440 -25.85 3.67 18.50
C ARG A 440 -24.32 3.88 18.49
N ARG A 441 -23.72 4.27 17.36
CA ARG A 441 -22.29 4.68 17.33
C ARG A 441 -22.05 5.91 18.20
N TYR A 442 -22.96 6.89 18.18
CA TYR A 442 -22.83 8.13 18.96
C TYR A 442 -22.98 7.85 20.46
N GLU A 443 -23.89 6.96 20.86
CA GLU A 443 -23.99 6.43 22.23
C GLU A 443 -22.64 5.85 22.71
N TYR A 444 -22.04 4.95 21.93
CA TYR A 444 -20.72 4.37 22.27
C TYR A 444 -19.56 5.39 22.20
N LYS A 445 -19.58 6.37 21.28
CA LYS A 445 -18.62 7.49 21.24
C LYS A 445 -18.70 8.32 22.53
N GLY A 446 -19.93 8.60 23.01
CA GLY A 446 -20.19 9.29 24.27
C GLY A 446 -19.73 8.50 25.49
N LEU A 447 -20.10 7.22 25.59
CA LEU A 447 -19.69 6.34 26.69
C LEU A 447 -18.16 6.19 26.76
N ASN A 448 -17.48 6.02 25.63
CA ASN A 448 -16.01 6.02 25.55
C ASN A 448 -15.39 7.31 26.12
N LYS A 449 -15.94 8.50 25.76
CA LYS A 449 -15.49 9.79 26.31
C LYS A 449 -15.67 9.86 27.83
N VAL A 450 -16.83 9.42 28.35
CA VAL A 450 -17.10 9.36 29.79
C VAL A 450 -16.14 8.41 30.52
N TRP A 451 -15.92 7.22 29.99
CA TRP A 451 -15.03 6.22 30.62
C TRP A 451 -13.55 6.60 30.52
N LYS A 452 -13.11 7.33 29.49
CA LYS A 452 -11.78 7.96 29.46
C LYS A 452 -11.60 9.00 30.57
N GLY A 453 -12.64 9.79 30.86
CA GLY A 453 -12.66 10.70 32.01
C GLY A 453 -12.63 9.98 33.36
N LYS A 454 -13.37 8.88 33.51
CA LYS A 454 -13.27 8.01 34.69
C LYS A 454 -11.88 7.40 34.86
N LEU A 455 -11.25 6.96 33.77
CA LEU A 455 -9.91 6.37 33.79
C LEU A 455 -8.83 7.39 34.21
N SER A 456 -8.93 8.66 33.82
CA SER A 456 -8.00 9.69 34.32
C SER A 456 -8.22 10.00 35.81
N MET A 457 -9.47 10.03 36.27
CA MET A 457 -9.80 10.15 37.70
C MET A 457 -9.29 8.95 38.52
N ALA A 458 -9.50 7.71 38.04
CA ALA A 458 -9.02 6.50 38.71
C ALA A 458 -7.49 6.44 38.77
N LYS A 459 -6.79 6.87 37.70
CA LYS A 459 -5.33 7.01 37.71
C LYS A 459 -4.83 8.05 38.71
N ALA A 460 -5.58 9.14 38.91
CA ALA A 460 -5.27 10.14 39.92
C ALA A 460 -5.58 9.66 41.36
N SER A 461 -6.58 8.79 41.55
CA SER A 461 -6.92 8.21 42.86
C SER A 461 -6.00 7.04 43.26
N GLY A 462 -5.37 6.38 42.30
CA GLY A 462 -4.45 5.26 42.51
C GLY A 462 -5.12 3.91 42.79
N ASN A 463 -6.45 3.80 42.71
CA ASN A 463 -7.16 2.55 42.96
C ASN A 463 -6.98 1.56 41.79
N SER A 464 -6.15 0.51 42.00
CA SER A 464 -5.84 -0.48 40.96
C SER A 464 -7.05 -1.24 40.41
N MET A 465 -8.14 -1.40 41.18
CA MET A 465 -9.34 -2.09 40.70
C MET A 465 -10.17 -1.20 39.77
N GLU A 466 -10.39 0.06 40.16
CA GLU A 466 -11.09 1.05 39.33
C GLU A 466 -10.31 1.41 38.07
N ILE A 467 -8.96 1.44 38.13
CA ILE A 467 -8.11 1.63 36.95
C ILE A 467 -8.33 0.49 35.95
N GLN A 468 -8.36 -0.76 36.40
CA GLN A 468 -8.57 -1.91 35.53
C GLN A 468 -9.98 -1.91 34.93
N GLU A 469 -11.02 -1.73 35.74
CA GLU A 469 -12.41 -1.63 35.26
C GLU A 469 -12.58 -0.50 34.24
N ALA A 470 -12.10 0.70 34.55
CA ALA A 470 -12.22 1.84 33.64
C ALA A 470 -11.42 1.62 32.35
N GLN A 471 -10.28 0.93 32.41
CA GLN A 471 -9.48 0.60 31.22
C GLN A 471 -10.19 -0.42 30.33
N ASP A 472 -10.77 -1.48 30.91
CA ASP A 472 -11.53 -2.50 30.17
C ASP A 472 -12.79 -1.90 29.52
N MET A 473 -13.51 -1.02 30.23
CA MET A 473 -14.67 -0.32 29.68
C MET A 473 -14.30 0.67 28.57
N VAL A 474 -13.14 1.35 28.64
CA VAL A 474 -12.64 2.17 27.54
C VAL A 474 -12.35 1.31 26.29
N VAL A 475 -11.71 0.16 26.45
CA VAL A 475 -11.42 -0.77 25.34
C VAL A 475 -12.70 -1.32 24.72
N LEU A 476 -13.71 -1.66 25.54
CA LEU A 476 -15.01 -2.13 25.07
C LEU A 476 -15.75 -1.07 24.25
N TYR A 477 -15.93 0.14 24.79
CA TYR A 477 -16.67 1.19 24.07
C TYR A 477 -15.91 1.74 22.85
N ASP A 478 -14.58 1.72 22.85
CA ASP A 478 -13.79 2.03 21.65
C ASP A 478 -13.98 0.97 20.56
N SER A 479 -13.93 -0.32 20.94
CA SER A 479 -14.22 -1.43 20.02
C SER A 479 -15.63 -1.34 19.44
N LEU A 480 -16.64 -1.04 20.27
CA LEU A 480 -18.04 -0.90 19.85
C LEU A 480 -18.28 0.29 18.90
N GLN A 481 -17.72 1.47 19.19
CA GLN A 481 -17.88 2.62 18.28
C GLN A 481 -17.12 2.42 16.96
N LEU A 482 -15.95 1.79 16.97
CA LEU A 482 -15.19 1.46 15.75
C LEU A 482 -15.91 0.39 14.91
N ALA A 483 -16.51 -0.63 15.54
CA ALA A 483 -17.32 -1.63 14.85
C ALA A 483 -18.49 -0.98 14.09
N HIS A 484 -19.21 -0.06 14.76
CA HIS A 484 -20.28 0.68 14.10
C HIS A 484 -19.73 1.65 13.03
N LYS A 485 -18.57 2.30 13.23
CA LYS A 485 -17.92 3.14 12.19
C LYS A 485 -17.62 2.35 10.91
N CYS A 486 -17.11 1.12 11.03
CA CYS A 486 -16.79 0.26 9.88
C CYS A 486 -18.05 -0.10 9.06
N ILE A 487 -19.14 -0.51 9.73
CA ILE A 487 -20.42 -0.82 9.05
C ILE A 487 -21.07 0.45 8.51
N LEU A 488 -21.07 1.55 9.27
CA LEU A 488 -21.70 2.82 8.91
C LEU A 488 -21.11 3.39 7.61
N ASN A 489 -19.78 3.42 7.49
CA ASN A 489 -19.09 3.85 6.27
C ASN A 489 -19.31 2.87 5.09
N SER A 490 -19.75 1.64 5.37
CA SER A 490 -19.99 0.60 4.36
C SER A 490 -21.38 0.65 3.73
N PHE A 491 -22.38 1.34 4.30
CA PHE A 491 -23.71 1.48 3.65
C PHE A 491 -23.63 2.21 2.31
N TYR A 492 -22.91 3.33 2.25
CA TYR A 492 -22.67 4.04 0.99
C TYR A 492 -21.89 3.17 -0.01
N GLY A 493 -20.81 2.50 0.43
CA GLY A 493 -20.03 1.61 -0.44
C GLY A 493 -20.80 0.37 -0.91
N TYR A 494 -21.83 -0.06 -0.18
CA TYR A 494 -22.63 -1.24 -0.49
C TYR A 494 -23.53 -1.04 -1.71
N VAL A 495 -24.15 0.14 -1.90
CA VAL A 495 -25.10 0.35 -3.02
C VAL A 495 -24.42 0.34 -4.39
N MET A 496 -23.09 0.39 -4.45
CA MET A 496 -22.28 0.24 -5.66
C MET A 496 -21.46 -1.06 -5.71
N ARG A 497 -21.67 -1.98 -4.75
CA ARG A 497 -21.02 -3.29 -4.74
C ARG A 497 -21.61 -4.19 -5.83
N LYS A 498 -20.74 -4.81 -6.64
CA LYS A 498 -21.14 -5.84 -7.61
C LYS A 498 -21.90 -6.99 -6.92
N GLY A 499 -23.09 -7.31 -7.40
CA GLY A 499 -23.95 -8.35 -6.79
C GLY A 499 -24.62 -7.95 -5.47
N ALA A 500 -24.71 -6.65 -5.14
CA ALA A 500 -25.61 -6.15 -4.09
C ALA A 500 -27.08 -6.40 -4.48
N ARG A 501 -27.95 -6.59 -3.48
CA ARG A 501 -29.40 -6.67 -3.69
C ARG A 501 -30.05 -5.29 -3.86
N TRP A 502 -29.59 -4.31 -3.10
CA TRP A 502 -30.03 -2.91 -3.19
C TRP A 502 -28.91 -2.11 -3.84
N TYR A 503 -28.80 -2.22 -5.17
CA TYR A 503 -27.83 -1.50 -5.99
C TYR A 503 -28.46 -0.21 -6.54
N SER A 504 -27.75 0.90 -6.50
CA SER A 504 -28.09 2.14 -7.23
C SER A 504 -26.83 2.99 -7.42
N MET A 505 -26.58 3.39 -8.66
CA MET A 505 -25.48 4.30 -9.02
C MET A 505 -25.87 5.75 -8.78
N GLU A 506 -27.13 6.06 -9.02
CA GLU A 506 -27.78 7.36 -8.83
C GLU A 506 -27.67 7.79 -7.37
N MET A 507 -28.05 6.90 -6.43
CA MET A 507 -27.91 7.15 -4.99
C MET A 507 -26.46 7.45 -4.61
N ALA A 508 -25.50 6.66 -5.08
CA ALA A 508 -24.09 6.86 -4.76
C ALA A 508 -23.56 8.19 -5.34
N GLY A 509 -23.95 8.53 -6.57
CA GLY A 509 -23.60 9.78 -7.23
C GLY A 509 -24.21 11.01 -6.56
N VAL A 510 -25.47 10.94 -6.12
CA VAL A 510 -26.11 12.02 -5.36
C VAL A 510 -25.37 12.23 -4.03
N VAL A 511 -25.05 11.15 -3.31
CA VAL A 511 -24.31 11.24 -2.03
C VAL A 511 -22.95 11.95 -2.20
N THR A 512 -22.14 11.58 -3.20
CA THR A 512 -20.83 12.22 -3.40
C THR A 512 -20.92 13.61 -3.99
N TYR A 513 -21.90 13.89 -4.86
CA TYR A 513 -22.06 15.22 -5.44
C TYR A 513 -22.59 16.24 -4.43
N THR A 514 -23.53 15.85 -3.57
CA THR A 514 -23.96 16.67 -2.42
C THR A 514 -22.79 16.90 -1.46
N GLY A 515 -22.00 15.87 -1.14
CA GLY A 515 -20.80 16.02 -0.31
C GLY A 515 -19.76 16.97 -0.92
N ALA A 516 -19.51 16.85 -2.23
CA ALA A 516 -18.62 17.74 -2.97
C ALA A 516 -19.10 19.21 -2.93
N LYS A 517 -20.40 19.47 -3.08
CA LYS A 517 -20.97 20.83 -2.95
C LYS A 517 -20.79 21.39 -1.54
N ILE A 518 -21.07 20.60 -0.50
CA ILE A 518 -20.90 21.02 0.91
C ILE A 518 -19.45 21.45 1.18
N ILE A 519 -18.49 20.60 0.82
CA ILE A 519 -17.08 20.86 1.10
C ILE A 519 -16.51 22.00 0.22
N GLN A 520 -17.01 22.16 -1.01
CA GLN A 520 -16.66 23.31 -1.87
C GLN A 520 -17.20 24.64 -1.33
N ASN A 521 -18.42 24.66 -0.79
CA ASN A 521 -19.00 25.85 -0.16
C ASN A 521 -18.22 26.24 1.11
N ALA A 522 -17.89 25.26 1.96
CA ALA A 522 -17.04 25.50 3.13
C ALA A 522 -15.64 26.02 2.73
N ARG A 523 -15.02 25.44 1.68
CA ARG A 523 -13.74 25.90 1.12
C ARG A 523 -13.81 27.35 0.64
N LEU A 524 -14.91 27.73 -0.02
CA LEU A 524 -15.12 29.11 -0.51
C LEU A 524 -15.27 30.13 0.63
N LEU A 525 -15.80 29.75 1.78
CA LEU A 525 -15.79 30.63 2.97
C LEU A 525 -14.40 30.69 3.58
N VAL A 526 -13.75 29.54 3.82
CA VAL A 526 -12.42 29.43 4.42
C VAL A 526 -11.34 30.17 3.60
N GLU A 527 -11.44 30.18 2.27
CA GLU A 527 -10.57 30.93 1.34
C GLU A 527 -10.64 32.46 1.53
N LYS A 528 -11.74 32.98 2.10
CA LYS A 528 -11.95 34.42 2.33
C LYS A 528 -11.53 34.88 3.72
N ILE A 529 -11.57 33.97 4.69
CA ILE A 529 -11.32 34.26 6.13
C ILE A 529 -10.01 33.66 6.65
N GLY A 530 -9.25 32.97 5.80
CA GLY A 530 -8.00 32.32 6.18
C GLY A 530 -7.35 31.66 4.97
N LYS A 531 -6.74 30.50 5.19
CA LYS A 531 -6.06 29.72 4.14
C LYS A 531 -6.47 28.26 4.17
N PRO A 532 -7.22 27.76 3.19
CA PRO A 532 -7.39 26.33 3.00
C PRO A 532 -6.08 25.74 2.43
N LEU A 533 -5.57 24.70 3.09
CA LEU A 533 -4.28 24.07 2.76
C LEU A 533 -4.51 22.80 1.92
N GLU A 534 -5.41 21.93 2.38
CA GLU A 534 -5.79 20.67 1.75
C GLU A 534 -7.27 20.39 2.02
N LEU A 535 -7.93 19.73 1.08
CA LEU A 535 -9.34 19.36 1.13
C LEU A 535 -9.43 17.88 0.77
N ASP A 536 -9.95 17.08 1.68
CA ASP A 536 -9.92 15.62 1.60
C ASP A 536 -11.32 15.02 1.80
N THR A 537 -12.13 14.96 0.73
CA THR A 537 -13.49 14.35 0.69
C THR A 537 -14.53 14.98 1.62
N ASP A 538 -14.38 14.76 2.92
CA ASP A 538 -15.26 15.12 4.03
C ASP A 538 -14.69 16.25 4.91
N GLY A 539 -13.38 16.53 4.83
CA GLY A 539 -12.71 17.56 5.64
C GLY A 539 -11.88 18.59 4.88
N ILE A 540 -11.62 19.73 5.55
CA ILE A 540 -10.73 20.81 5.11
C ILE A 540 -9.66 21.04 6.19
N TRP A 541 -8.39 20.95 5.80
CA TRP A 541 -7.27 21.48 6.57
C TRP A 541 -7.09 22.95 6.26
N CYS A 542 -7.08 23.80 7.28
CA CYS A 542 -6.93 25.24 7.11
C CYS A 542 -6.04 25.88 8.18
N ALA A 543 -5.41 27.00 7.80
CA ALA A 543 -4.82 27.95 8.73
C ALA A 543 -5.75 29.17 8.84
N LEU A 544 -6.24 29.46 10.04
CA LEU A 544 -6.94 30.71 10.37
C LEU A 544 -5.97 31.68 11.08
N PRO A 545 -6.24 32.99 11.09
CA PRO A 545 -5.39 33.94 11.82
C PRO A 545 -5.44 33.71 13.34
N GLY A 546 -4.32 33.91 14.05
CA GLY A 546 -4.20 33.71 15.51
C GLY A 546 -5.27 34.42 16.36
N SER A 547 -5.71 35.59 15.92
CA SER A 547 -6.74 36.41 16.57
C SER A 547 -8.20 36.03 16.21
N PHE A 548 -8.42 34.99 15.40
CA PHE A 548 -9.77 34.52 15.04
C PHE A 548 -10.59 34.10 16.28
N PRO A 549 -11.93 34.25 16.28
CA PRO A 549 -12.77 33.70 17.34
C PRO A 549 -12.76 32.15 17.32
N GLU A 550 -12.29 31.55 18.41
CA GLU A 550 -12.21 30.10 18.60
C GLU A 550 -13.38 29.59 19.47
N ASN A 551 -13.11 29.25 20.73
CA ASN A 551 -14.03 28.57 21.62
C ASN A 551 -14.64 29.53 22.65
N PHE A 552 -15.97 29.47 22.82
CA PHE A 552 -16.73 30.31 23.75
C PHE A 552 -17.70 29.44 24.55
N THR A 553 -18.10 29.87 25.75
CA THR A 553 -19.01 29.09 26.60
C THR A 553 -20.20 29.91 27.08
N PHE A 554 -21.39 29.47 26.67
CA PHE A 554 -22.66 29.95 27.19
C PHE A 554 -22.99 29.29 28.54
N LYS A 555 -23.63 30.06 29.41
CA LYS A 555 -24.04 29.68 30.76
C LYS A 555 -25.50 30.07 30.95
N THR A 556 -26.25 29.25 31.66
CA THR A 556 -27.62 29.55 32.09
C THR A 556 -27.63 30.16 33.48
N LYS A 557 -28.77 30.79 33.84
CA LYS A 557 -29.04 31.29 35.20
C LYS A 557 -28.86 30.19 36.27
N ASP A 558 -29.23 28.95 35.96
CA ASP A 558 -28.81 27.77 36.72
C ASP A 558 -27.40 27.30 36.30
N SER A 559 -26.41 27.41 37.19
CA SER A 559 -24.97 27.18 36.89
C SER A 559 -24.57 25.76 36.45
N LYS A 560 -25.52 24.84 36.27
CA LYS A 560 -25.28 23.43 35.89
C LYS A 560 -25.16 23.21 34.38
N TRP A 561 -25.91 23.95 33.56
CA TRP A 561 -25.81 23.82 32.09
C TRP A 561 -24.73 24.76 31.56
N LYS A 562 -23.90 24.23 30.66
CA LYS A 562 -22.82 24.94 29.98
C LYS A 562 -22.70 24.37 28.57
N LEU A 563 -22.77 25.25 27.57
CA LEU A 563 -22.52 24.90 26.18
C LEU A 563 -21.23 25.58 25.74
N THR A 564 -20.21 24.79 25.45
CA THR A 564 -18.99 25.27 24.80
C THR A 564 -19.13 25.09 23.29
N ILE A 565 -19.17 26.21 22.57
CA ILE A 565 -19.18 26.24 21.10
C ILE A 565 -17.78 26.48 20.55
N SER A 566 -17.54 26.08 19.31
CA SER A 566 -16.39 26.51 18.52
C SER A 566 -16.89 27.30 17.31
N TYR A 567 -16.59 28.60 17.26
CA TYR A 567 -17.14 29.49 16.23
C TYR A 567 -16.79 29.09 14.78
N PRO A 568 -15.58 28.57 14.45
CA PRO A 568 -15.28 28.05 13.12
C PRO A 568 -16.18 26.88 12.69
N CYS A 569 -16.71 26.13 13.67
CA CYS A 569 -17.63 25.03 13.45
C CYS A 569 -19.07 25.55 13.26
N VAL A 570 -19.52 26.44 14.15
CA VAL A 570 -20.87 27.02 14.16
C VAL A 570 -21.18 27.74 12.84
N MET A 571 -20.29 28.60 12.35
CA MET A 571 -20.51 29.37 11.11
C MET A 571 -20.75 28.44 9.90
N LEU A 572 -20.07 27.28 9.85
CA LEU A 572 -20.25 26.28 8.80
C LEU A 572 -21.51 25.43 9.02
N ASN A 573 -21.82 25.04 10.26
CA ASN A 573 -23.02 24.26 10.58
C ASN A 573 -24.31 25.00 10.17
N VAL A 574 -24.37 26.31 10.39
CA VAL A 574 -25.52 27.15 10.05
C VAL A 574 -25.69 27.25 8.52
N ASP A 575 -24.61 27.54 7.80
CA ASP A 575 -24.63 27.61 6.34
C ASP A 575 -24.92 26.23 5.70
N VAL A 576 -24.46 25.13 6.30
CA VAL A 576 -24.85 23.78 5.88
C VAL A 576 -26.33 23.55 6.08
N ALA A 577 -26.88 23.87 7.27
CA ALA A 577 -28.29 23.71 7.56
C ALA A 577 -29.18 24.49 6.58
N ILE A 578 -28.90 25.77 6.36
CA ILE A 578 -29.66 26.63 5.43
C ILE A 578 -29.64 26.06 4.00
N ASN A 579 -28.49 25.57 3.52
CA ASN A 579 -28.34 25.14 2.13
C ASN A 579 -28.72 23.67 1.87
N ASN A 580 -28.81 22.82 2.90
CA ASN A 580 -28.93 21.36 2.75
C ASN A 580 -30.11 20.72 3.51
N THR A 581 -30.87 21.49 4.29
CA THR A 581 -32.09 20.97 4.96
C THR A 581 -33.07 20.40 3.94
N ASN A 582 -33.75 19.33 4.32
CA ASN A 582 -34.77 18.67 3.52
C ASN A 582 -36.16 18.94 4.11
N ASP A 583 -36.80 20.04 3.69
CA ASP A 583 -38.17 20.41 4.07
C ASP A 583 -39.25 19.53 3.42
N GLN A 584 -38.87 18.55 2.60
CA GLN A 584 -39.77 17.60 1.95
C GLN A 584 -39.81 16.25 2.67
N TYR A 585 -39.14 16.10 3.82
CA TYR A 585 -39.03 14.82 4.50
C TYR A 585 -40.39 14.35 5.03
N GLN A 586 -40.87 13.21 4.52
CA GLN A 586 -42.18 12.65 4.89
C GLN A 586 -42.02 11.34 5.68
N THR A 587 -42.75 11.27 6.80
CA THR A 587 -42.84 10.07 7.65
C THR A 587 -44.29 9.61 7.72
N LEU A 588 -44.52 8.31 7.62
CA LEU A 588 -45.84 7.68 7.75
C LEU A 588 -46.27 7.72 9.22
N THR A 589 -47.35 8.42 9.54
CA THR A 589 -47.88 8.55 10.91
C THR A 589 -49.11 7.68 11.16
N ASP A 590 -49.92 7.44 10.13
CA ASP A 590 -51.06 6.51 10.19
C ASP A 590 -50.90 5.44 9.09
N PRO A 591 -50.46 4.22 9.44
CA PRO A 591 -50.31 3.13 8.48
C PRO A 591 -51.63 2.64 7.86
N ILE A 592 -52.76 2.81 8.55
CA ILE A 592 -54.08 2.34 8.09
C ILE A 592 -54.63 3.31 7.04
N ARG A 593 -54.60 4.62 7.33
CA ARG A 593 -55.09 5.67 6.42
C ARG A 593 -54.03 6.12 5.39
N LYS A 594 -52.79 5.60 5.51
CA LYS A 594 -51.61 5.99 4.72
C LYS A 594 -51.31 7.49 4.80
N THR A 595 -51.49 8.08 5.98
CA THR A 595 -51.25 9.51 6.25
C THR A 595 -49.77 9.76 6.55
N TYR A 596 -49.21 10.81 5.96
CA TYR A 596 -47.81 11.20 6.16
C TYR A 596 -47.74 12.62 6.69
N THR A 597 -46.76 12.91 7.54
CA THR A 597 -46.41 14.26 7.99
C THR A 597 -45.09 14.69 7.39
N THR A 598 -45.06 15.90 6.83
CA THR A 598 -43.84 16.56 6.36
C THR A 598 -43.16 17.28 7.53
N HIS A 599 -41.83 17.20 7.60
CA HIS A 599 -40.99 17.97 8.51
C HIS A 599 -39.64 18.27 7.85
N SER A 600 -38.88 19.18 8.43
CA SER A 600 -37.52 19.50 8.01
C SER A 600 -36.53 18.56 8.71
N GLU A 601 -35.65 17.93 7.94
CA GLU A 601 -34.53 17.12 8.45
C GLU A 601 -33.21 17.71 7.94
N CYS A 602 -32.26 17.93 8.84
CA CYS A 602 -30.84 18.03 8.53
C CYS A 602 -30.04 17.34 9.64
N SER A 603 -29.02 16.58 9.26
CA SER A 603 -28.12 15.90 10.22
C SER A 603 -26.64 16.03 9.84
N ILE A 604 -26.33 16.96 8.94
CA ILE A 604 -24.99 17.19 8.41
C ILE A 604 -24.36 18.30 9.25
N GLU A 605 -23.37 17.93 10.04
CA GLU A 605 -22.66 18.83 10.95
C GLU A 605 -21.15 18.63 10.77
N PHE A 606 -20.41 19.73 10.77
CA PHE A 606 -18.97 19.72 10.96
C PHE A 606 -18.63 19.39 12.43
N GLU A 607 -17.51 18.71 12.62
CA GLU A 607 -16.73 18.65 13.86
C GLU A 607 -15.41 19.41 13.60
N VAL A 608 -14.90 20.11 14.60
CA VAL A 608 -13.57 20.74 14.56
C VAL A 608 -12.56 19.90 15.33
N ASP A 609 -11.36 19.78 14.78
CA ASP A 609 -10.23 19.10 15.39
C ASP A 609 -8.95 19.96 15.29
N GLY A 610 -8.17 20.00 16.38
CA GLY A 610 -7.11 20.98 16.63
C GLY A 610 -7.44 21.99 17.75
N PRO A 611 -6.68 23.10 17.88
CA PRO A 611 -5.63 23.54 16.96
C PRO A 611 -4.38 22.65 17.02
N TYR A 612 -3.70 22.52 15.88
CA TYR A 612 -2.49 21.73 15.70
C TYR A 612 -1.22 22.58 15.70
N LYS A 613 -0.09 21.99 16.07
CA LYS A 613 1.22 22.67 16.15
C LYS A 613 1.82 22.94 14.79
N ALA A 614 1.79 21.94 13.91
CA ALA A 614 2.46 22.00 12.62
C ALA A 614 1.73 21.15 11.58
N MET A 615 1.70 21.64 10.35
CA MET A 615 1.28 20.89 9.17
C MET A 615 2.30 21.07 8.04
N ILE A 616 2.75 19.97 7.46
CA ILE A 616 3.74 19.93 6.38
C ILE A 616 3.10 19.30 5.14
N LEU A 617 3.04 20.06 4.04
CA LEU A 617 2.45 19.66 2.76
C LEU A 617 3.50 19.67 1.64
N PRO A 618 3.69 18.57 0.89
CA PRO A 618 4.67 18.48 -0.19
C PRO A 618 4.11 19.06 -1.51
N ALA A 619 5.01 19.57 -2.35
CA ALA A 619 4.70 20.08 -3.68
C ALA A 619 5.00 19.05 -4.78
N SER A 620 4.37 19.19 -5.96
CA SER A 620 4.73 18.40 -7.15
C SER A 620 6.03 18.90 -7.79
N LYS A 621 6.64 18.04 -8.61
CA LYS A 621 7.71 18.43 -9.54
C LYS A 621 7.20 19.03 -10.84
N GLU A 622 5.93 18.85 -11.14
CA GLU A 622 5.27 19.33 -12.36
C GLU A 622 4.51 20.63 -12.06
N GLU A 623 4.59 21.60 -12.96
CA GLU A 623 3.96 22.91 -12.76
C GLU A 623 2.42 22.80 -12.72
N GLY A 624 1.79 23.51 -11.78
CA GLY A 624 0.33 23.56 -11.65
C GLY A 624 -0.32 22.30 -11.07
N ILE A 625 0.46 21.25 -10.81
CA ILE A 625 -0.01 20.02 -10.17
C ILE A 625 0.37 20.05 -8.69
N LEU A 626 -0.57 19.71 -7.81
CA LEU A 626 -0.35 19.61 -6.37
C LEU A 626 -0.59 18.17 -5.88
N ILE A 627 0.15 17.75 -4.85
CA ILE A 627 0.13 16.35 -4.39
C ILE A 627 -0.96 16.15 -3.34
N LYS A 628 -2.12 15.68 -3.80
CA LYS A 628 -3.28 15.31 -2.97
C LYS A 628 -2.97 14.16 -2.01
N LYS A 629 -3.63 14.13 -0.84
CA LYS A 629 -3.55 13.05 0.17
C LYS A 629 -2.13 12.76 0.70
N ARG A 630 -1.28 13.79 0.80
CA ARG A 630 0.04 13.69 1.44
C ARG A 630 0.26 14.87 2.36
N TYR A 631 0.33 14.61 3.67
CA TYR A 631 0.61 15.62 4.68
C TYR A 631 1.07 14.94 5.97
N ALA A 632 1.80 15.70 6.79
CA ALA A 632 2.21 15.33 8.14
C ALA A 632 1.68 16.40 9.11
N VAL A 633 1.05 15.99 10.20
CA VAL A 633 0.41 16.86 11.19
C VAL A 633 0.92 16.50 12.58
N PHE A 634 1.22 17.51 13.39
CA PHE A 634 1.74 17.37 14.74
C PHE A 634 0.84 18.02 15.78
N ASN A 635 0.64 17.31 16.89
CA ASN A 635 -0.02 17.80 18.10
C ASN A 635 0.83 18.89 18.80
N ASP A 636 0.22 19.64 19.71
CA ASP A 636 0.88 20.70 20.49
C ASP A 636 2.09 20.19 21.32
N ASP A 637 1.99 18.97 21.85
CA ASP A 637 3.05 18.26 22.55
C ASP A 637 4.23 17.82 21.63
N GLY A 638 4.12 18.05 20.32
CA GLY A 638 5.12 17.65 19.31
C GLY A 638 4.99 16.20 18.84
N THR A 639 4.01 15.44 19.33
CA THR A 639 3.77 14.09 18.81
C THR A 639 3.14 14.12 17.41
N LEU A 640 3.49 13.12 16.59
CA LEU A 640 2.95 12.98 15.24
C LEU A 640 1.49 12.53 15.31
N ALA A 641 0.56 13.46 15.09
CA ALA A 641 -0.88 13.23 15.10
C ALA A 641 -1.30 12.37 13.90
N GLU A 642 -0.92 12.80 12.70
CA GLU A 642 -1.33 12.15 11.46
C GLU A 642 -0.24 12.21 10.38
N LEU A 643 -0.12 11.13 9.59
CA LEU A 643 0.84 11.04 8.49
C LEU A 643 0.26 10.25 7.33
N LYS A 644 -0.08 10.95 6.24
CA LYS A 644 -0.81 10.41 5.09
C LYS A 644 0.05 10.31 3.84
N GLY A 645 -0.17 9.24 3.07
CA GLY A 645 0.34 9.05 1.70
C GLY A 645 1.86 8.94 1.47
N PHE A 646 2.72 9.30 2.42
CA PHE A 646 4.18 9.21 2.33
C PHE A 646 4.73 7.77 2.30
N GLU A 647 5.90 7.62 1.68
CA GLU A 647 6.61 6.37 1.43
C GLU A 647 6.93 5.59 2.72
N ILE A 648 7.24 6.28 3.81
CA ILE A 648 7.40 5.70 5.16
C ILE A 648 6.23 4.81 5.62
N LYS A 649 4.98 5.16 5.30
CA LYS A 649 3.77 4.37 5.64
C LYS A 649 3.44 3.28 4.59
N ARG A 650 4.07 3.29 3.40
CA ARG A 650 3.76 2.35 2.31
C ARG A 650 4.45 0.99 2.52
N ARG A 651 3.86 -0.09 1.96
CA ARG A 651 4.53 -1.40 1.82
C ARG A 651 5.52 -1.33 0.66
N GLY A 652 6.70 -1.93 0.81
CA GLY A 652 7.75 -1.84 -0.21
C GLY A 652 8.45 -0.49 -0.19
N GLU A 653 8.81 0.07 -1.36
CA GLU A 653 9.63 1.28 -1.54
C GLU A 653 11.09 1.15 -1.05
N LEU A 654 11.90 2.13 -1.43
CA LEU A 654 13.32 2.25 -1.08
C LEU A 654 13.49 2.58 0.42
N LYS A 655 14.21 1.72 1.16
CA LYS A 655 14.40 1.84 2.62
C LYS A 655 15.02 3.18 3.02
N LEU A 656 16.05 3.63 2.30
CA LEU A 656 16.71 4.94 2.48
C LEU A 656 15.71 6.11 2.51
N ILE A 657 14.69 6.12 1.64
CA ILE A 657 13.68 7.19 1.62
C ILE A 657 12.80 7.17 2.87
N LYS A 658 12.54 5.98 3.44
CA LYS A 658 11.74 5.87 4.67
C LYS A 658 12.48 6.35 5.89
N VAL A 659 13.76 5.99 6.02
CA VAL A 659 14.62 6.44 7.13
C VAL A 659 14.85 7.95 7.02
N PHE A 660 15.18 8.44 5.83
CA PHE A 660 15.22 9.86 5.52
C PHE A 660 13.93 10.58 5.93
N GLN A 661 12.74 10.11 5.50
CA GLN A 661 11.47 10.72 5.89
C GLN A 661 11.22 10.68 7.40
N ALA A 662 11.55 9.59 8.09
CA ALA A 662 11.37 9.47 9.53
C ALA A 662 12.18 10.52 10.31
N GLU A 663 13.44 10.71 9.93
CA GLU A 663 14.31 11.73 10.53
C GLU A 663 13.94 13.15 10.09
N LEU A 664 13.49 13.34 8.84
CA LEU A 664 13.15 14.64 8.29
C LEU A 664 11.91 15.25 8.96
N PHE A 665 10.88 14.44 9.24
CA PHE A 665 9.63 14.95 9.80
C PHE A 665 9.79 15.52 11.21
N ASP A 666 10.61 14.91 12.05
CA ASP A 666 11.01 15.44 13.37
C ASP A 666 11.70 16.82 13.24
N LYS A 667 12.51 17.04 12.19
CA LYS A 667 13.25 18.30 12.01
C LYS A 667 12.43 19.51 11.56
N PHE A 668 11.19 19.33 11.14
CA PHE A 668 10.28 20.46 10.89
C PHE A 668 9.78 21.16 12.17
N LEU A 669 9.96 20.56 13.35
CA LEU A 669 9.59 21.18 14.64
C LEU A 669 10.72 22.04 15.24
N HIS A 670 11.89 22.11 14.63
CA HIS A 670 13.03 22.92 15.08
C HIS A 670 13.09 24.29 14.38
N GLY A 671 13.85 25.23 14.96
CA GLY A 671 13.97 26.61 14.46
C GLY A 671 12.84 27.52 14.96
N SER A 672 13.14 28.80 15.11
CA SER A 672 12.20 29.87 15.52
C SER A 672 11.62 30.65 14.33
N THR A 673 12.30 30.60 13.17
CA THR A 673 11.84 31.18 11.90
C THR A 673 11.65 30.10 10.84
N LEU A 674 10.98 30.46 9.73
CA LEU A 674 10.78 29.54 8.62
C LEU A 674 12.11 29.16 7.93
N GLU A 675 13.04 30.12 7.85
CA GLU A 675 14.41 29.95 7.38
C GLU A 675 15.20 28.97 8.25
N GLU A 676 15.13 29.12 9.58
CA GLU A 676 15.80 28.22 10.53
C GLU A 676 15.22 26.81 10.46
N CYS A 677 13.90 26.68 10.35
CA CYS A 677 13.21 25.41 10.15
C CYS A 677 13.70 24.71 8.87
N TYR A 678 13.69 25.40 7.73
CA TYR A 678 14.19 24.83 6.47
C TYR A 678 15.71 24.55 6.51
N SER A 679 16.49 25.31 7.27
CA SER A 679 17.93 25.06 7.49
C SER A 679 18.18 23.77 8.29
N ALA A 680 17.44 23.55 9.37
CA ALA A 680 17.51 22.32 10.16
C ALA A 680 17.14 21.07 9.33
N VAL A 681 16.08 21.18 8.54
CA VAL A 681 15.62 20.16 7.58
C VAL A 681 16.66 19.92 6.46
N ALA A 682 17.30 20.98 5.97
CA ALA A 682 18.36 20.89 4.97
C ALA A 682 19.65 20.26 5.48
N SER A 683 19.99 20.40 6.77
CA SER A 683 21.12 19.69 7.38
C SER A 683 20.95 18.16 7.27
N VAL A 684 19.75 17.64 7.56
CA VAL A 684 19.41 16.22 7.36
C VAL A 684 19.50 15.83 5.88
N ALA A 685 18.94 16.64 4.98
CA ALA A 685 19.00 16.38 3.54
C ALA A 685 20.44 16.33 3.00
N ASN A 686 21.32 17.22 3.46
CA ASN A 686 22.74 17.22 3.08
C ASN A 686 23.46 15.98 3.60
N ARG A 687 23.28 15.58 4.87
CA ARG A 687 23.89 14.36 5.42
C ARG A 687 23.51 13.10 4.64
N TRP A 688 22.25 12.98 4.21
CA TRP A 688 21.81 11.85 3.36
C TRP A 688 22.32 11.93 1.92
N LEU A 689 22.58 13.13 1.39
CA LEU A 689 23.27 13.31 0.11
C LEU A 689 24.77 12.96 0.23
N ASP A 690 25.43 13.28 1.35
CA ASP A 690 26.83 12.95 1.61
C ASP A 690 27.06 11.44 1.67
N LEU A 691 26.13 10.70 2.29
CA LEU A 691 26.12 9.24 2.29
C LEU A 691 26.15 8.66 0.86
N LEU A 692 25.36 9.24 -0.05
CA LEU A 692 25.28 8.78 -1.45
C LEU A 692 26.48 9.27 -2.29
N ASP A 693 26.96 10.50 -2.06
CA ASP A 693 28.11 11.07 -2.79
C ASP A 693 29.43 10.38 -2.38
N ASN A 694 29.58 10.01 -1.10
CA ASN A 694 30.68 9.19 -0.59
C ASN A 694 30.48 7.68 -0.85
N GLN A 695 29.44 7.28 -1.60
CA GLN A 695 29.14 5.90 -1.95
C GLN A 695 29.04 4.94 -0.75
N GLY A 696 28.57 5.43 0.39
CA GLY A 696 28.45 4.64 1.63
C GLY A 696 29.78 4.04 2.09
N LYS A 697 30.90 4.76 1.93
CA LYS A 697 32.24 4.30 2.35
C LYS A 697 32.34 4.04 3.85
N ASP A 698 31.68 4.86 4.66
CA ASP A 698 31.77 4.84 6.13
C ASP A 698 30.73 3.91 6.79
N ILE A 699 29.97 3.16 5.98
CA ILE A 699 28.88 2.27 6.40
C ILE A 699 29.22 0.83 5.99
N ALA A 700 28.91 -0.15 6.85
CA ALA A 700 29.15 -1.56 6.56
C ALA A 700 28.27 -2.07 5.41
N ASP A 701 28.78 -3.02 4.61
CA ASP A 701 28.10 -3.50 3.39
C ASP A 701 26.70 -4.08 3.64
N SER A 702 26.48 -4.71 4.80
CA SER A 702 25.16 -5.22 5.21
C SER A 702 24.15 -4.10 5.51
N GLU A 703 24.57 -3.04 6.19
CA GLU A 703 23.74 -1.87 6.50
C GLU A 703 23.47 -1.04 5.24
N LEU A 704 24.49 -0.87 4.40
CA LEU A 704 24.36 -0.22 3.10
C LEU A 704 23.33 -0.95 2.22
N LEU A 705 23.40 -2.29 2.16
CA LEU A 705 22.43 -3.10 1.43
C LEU A 705 21.00 -2.92 1.94
N ASP A 706 20.76 -2.85 3.25
CA ASP A 706 19.41 -2.57 3.77
C ASP A 706 18.91 -1.20 3.29
N TYR A 707 19.69 -0.13 3.47
CA TYR A 707 19.30 1.22 3.03
C TYR A 707 19.01 1.33 1.53
N ILE A 708 19.88 0.81 0.67
CA ILE A 708 19.70 0.93 -0.79
C ILE A 708 18.76 -0.13 -1.38
N SER A 709 18.31 -1.11 -0.58
CA SER A 709 17.36 -2.09 -1.05
C SER A 709 15.96 -1.49 -1.23
N GLU A 710 15.33 -1.88 -2.33
CA GLU A 710 13.92 -1.66 -2.58
C GLU A 710 13.21 -3.01 -2.52
N SER A 711 12.03 -3.05 -1.90
CA SER A 711 11.23 -4.26 -1.80
C SER A 711 9.89 -4.08 -2.51
N SER A 712 9.48 -5.08 -3.27
CA SER A 712 8.18 -5.14 -3.93
C SER A 712 7.57 -6.54 -3.74
N THR A 713 6.25 -6.61 -3.56
CA THR A 713 5.53 -7.88 -3.40
C THR A 713 4.72 -8.16 -4.66
N MET A 714 4.95 -9.30 -5.31
CA MET A 714 4.19 -9.71 -6.49
C MET A 714 2.79 -10.19 -6.10
N SER A 715 1.74 -9.64 -6.72
CA SER A 715 0.34 -10.00 -6.38
C SER A 715 -0.14 -11.31 -7.00
N LYS A 716 0.55 -11.79 -8.04
CA LYS A 716 0.30 -13.04 -8.77
C LYS A 716 1.59 -13.89 -8.85
N SER A 717 1.51 -15.11 -9.39
CA SER A 717 2.70 -15.93 -9.66
C SER A 717 3.53 -15.33 -10.80
N LEU A 718 4.80 -15.73 -10.95
CA LEU A 718 5.63 -15.25 -12.06
C LEU A 718 5.07 -15.62 -13.44
N ALA A 719 4.36 -16.75 -13.55
CA ALA A 719 3.73 -17.18 -14.80
C ALA A 719 2.61 -16.22 -15.23
N ASP A 720 1.77 -15.76 -14.29
CA ASP A 720 0.63 -14.88 -14.56
C ASP A 720 1.01 -13.47 -15.05
N TYR A 721 2.28 -13.07 -14.87
CA TYR A 721 2.83 -11.80 -15.37
C TYR A 721 3.37 -11.90 -16.81
N GLY A 722 3.64 -13.11 -17.32
CA GLY A 722 4.12 -13.35 -18.68
C GLY A 722 5.34 -12.51 -19.08
N GLU A 723 5.16 -11.64 -20.06
CA GLU A 723 6.22 -10.78 -20.62
C GLU A 723 6.30 -9.37 -19.99
N GLN A 724 5.49 -9.07 -18.96
CA GLN A 724 5.48 -7.73 -18.36
C GLN A 724 6.83 -7.37 -17.72
N LYS A 725 7.45 -6.28 -18.21
CA LYS A 725 8.74 -5.79 -17.70
C LYS A 725 8.56 -4.91 -16.46
N SER A 726 9.09 -5.36 -15.33
CA SER A 726 9.20 -4.55 -14.09
C SER A 726 10.40 -5.03 -13.26
N CYS A 727 10.90 -4.19 -12.34
CA CYS A 727 11.98 -4.58 -11.44
C CYS A 727 11.66 -5.89 -10.69
N ALA A 728 10.45 -5.99 -10.12
CA ALA A 728 9.99 -7.18 -9.40
C ALA A 728 9.97 -8.45 -10.28
N VAL A 729 9.47 -8.38 -11.51
CA VAL A 729 9.46 -9.52 -12.45
C VAL A 729 10.88 -9.94 -12.83
N THR A 730 11.78 -8.98 -13.07
CA THR A 730 13.21 -9.26 -13.34
C THR A 730 13.87 -9.90 -12.13
N THR A 731 13.66 -9.38 -10.92
CA THR A 731 14.16 -9.95 -9.67
C THR A 731 13.64 -11.37 -9.45
N ALA A 732 12.35 -11.63 -9.64
CA ALA A 732 11.77 -12.98 -9.55
C ALA A 732 12.39 -13.94 -10.57
N ARG A 733 12.53 -13.52 -11.83
CA ARG A 733 13.19 -14.32 -12.89
C ARG A 733 14.67 -14.59 -12.56
N ARG A 734 15.37 -13.63 -11.95
CA ARG A 734 16.76 -13.79 -11.47
C ARG A 734 16.83 -14.74 -10.26
N LEU A 735 15.89 -14.65 -9.32
CA LEU A 735 15.75 -15.58 -8.18
C LEU A 735 15.43 -17.01 -8.64
N ALA A 736 14.54 -17.20 -9.62
CA ALA A 736 14.28 -18.52 -10.22
C ALA A 736 15.55 -19.11 -10.86
N ASN A 737 16.29 -18.30 -11.61
CA ASN A 737 17.56 -18.72 -12.23
C ASN A 737 18.68 -19.04 -11.22
N PHE A 738 18.64 -18.46 -10.02
CA PHE A 738 19.64 -18.60 -8.95
C PHE A 738 19.28 -19.70 -7.94
N LEU A 739 18.09 -19.62 -7.34
CA LEU A 739 17.58 -20.52 -6.29
C LEU A 739 16.68 -21.64 -6.82
N GLY A 740 16.23 -21.57 -8.07
CA GLY A 740 15.39 -22.56 -8.74
C GLY A 740 13.89 -22.19 -8.78
N ASP A 741 13.19 -22.73 -9.78
CA ASP A 741 11.80 -22.37 -10.13
C ASP A 741 10.77 -22.60 -9.01
N ALA A 742 11.11 -23.39 -7.99
CA ALA A 742 10.23 -23.60 -6.83
C ALA A 742 9.92 -22.31 -6.07
N MET A 743 10.83 -21.32 -6.07
CA MET A 743 10.66 -20.04 -5.36
C MET A 743 9.63 -19.09 -5.98
N VAL A 744 9.21 -19.32 -7.23
CA VAL A 744 8.40 -18.37 -8.02
C VAL A 744 7.02 -18.91 -8.43
N LYS A 745 6.65 -20.10 -7.93
CA LYS A 745 5.36 -20.74 -8.22
C LYS A 745 4.20 -20.07 -7.50
N ASP A 746 4.42 -19.69 -6.24
CA ASP A 746 3.37 -19.16 -5.39
C ASP A 746 3.23 -17.63 -5.54
N LYS A 747 2.00 -17.14 -5.40
CA LYS A 747 1.68 -15.71 -5.33
C LYS A 747 2.23 -15.08 -4.04
N GLY A 748 2.55 -13.79 -4.06
CA GLY A 748 3.00 -13.06 -2.86
C GLY A 748 4.52 -12.99 -2.66
N LEU A 749 5.33 -13.42 -3.64
CA LEU A 749 6.79 -13.35 -3.56
C LEU A 749 7.27 -11.93 -3.24
N ARG A 750 8.10 -11.80 -2.20
CA ARG A 750 8.80 -10.57 -1.84
C ARG A 750 10.10 -10.48 -2.64
N CYS A 751 10.10 -9.67 -3.69
CA CYS A 751 11.30 -9.32 -4.45
C CYS A 751 12.02 -8.18 -3.74
N GLN A 752 13.20 -8.43 -3.18
CA GLN A 752 14.10 -7.40 -2.64
C GLN A 752 15.31 -7.28 -3.56
N TYR A 753 15.58 -6.06 -4.03
CA TYR A 753 16.59 -5.80 -5.08
C TYR A 753 17.33 -4.47 -4.88
N ILE A 754 18.48 -4.38 -5.54
CA ILE A 754 19.20 -3.14 -5.81
C ILE A 754 19.22 -2.87 -7.32
N ILE A 755 19.43 -1.62 -7.73
CA ILE A 755 19.61 -1.25 -9.15
C ILE A 755 21.12 -1.21 -9.45
N ALA A 756 21.56 -2.03 -10.41
CA ALA A 756 22.93 -2.04 -10.89
C ALA A 756 23.18 -0.95 -11.95
N SER A 757 24.37 -0.35 -11.98
CA SER A 757 24.77 0.69 -12.94
C SER A 757 24.88 0.17 -14.37
N GLU A 758 25.39 -1.06 -14.54
CA GLU A 758 25.54 -1.74 -15.82
C GLU A 758 24.42 -2.79 -16.05
N PRO A 759 23.98 -3.01 -17.31
CA PRO A 759 24.48 -2.39 -18.55
C PRO A 759 23.92 -0.99 -18.79
N LYS A 760 24.79 0.00 -19.03
CA LYS A 760 24.39 1.37 -19.39
C LYS A 760 23.43 1.41 -20.58
N GLY A 761 22.52 2.38 -20.55
CA GLY A 761 21.46 2.54 -21.55
C GLY A 761 20.28 1.58 -21.44
N THR A 762 20.34 0.54 -20.60
CA THR A 762 19.19 -0.37 -20.39
C THR A 762 18.18 0.18 -19.37
N PRO A 763 16.87 -0.11 -19.54
CA PRO A 763 15.84 0.32 -18.60
C PRO A 763 16.10 -0.16 -17.16
N VAL A 764 15.73 0.66 -16.17
CA VAL A 764 15.88 0.35 -14.73
C VAL A 764 15.29 -1.02 -14.37
N SER A 765 14.18 -1.40 -15.00
CA SER A 765 13.51 -2.68 -14.80
C SER A 765 14.35 -3.90 -15.16
N GLU A 766 15.33 -3.78 -16.06
CA GLU A 766 16.22 -4.87 -16.48
C GLU A 766 17.51 -4.91 -15.64
N ARG A 767 17.82 -3.84 -14.90
CA ARG A 767 19.02 -3.69 -14.06
C ARG A 767 18.82 -4.11 -12.59
N ALA A 768 17.63 -4.58 -12.21
CA ALA A 768 17.32 -4.99 -10.83
C ALA A 768 18.02 -6.31 -10.42
N VAL A 769 18.95 -6.27 -9.48
CA VAL A 769 19.71 -7.42 -8.94
C VAL A 769 19.12 -7.84 -7.59
N PRO A 770 18.76 -9.13 -7.36
CA PRO A 770 18.25 -9.59 -6.06
C PRO A 770 19.29 -9.44 -4.94
N VAL A 771 18.90 -8.94 -3.76
CA VAL A 771 19.83 -8.76 -2.62
C VAL A 771 20.43 -10.08 -2.11
N ALA A 772 19.66 -11.17 -2.19
CA ALA A 772 20.06 -12.52 -1.76
C ALA A 772 21.33 -13.07 -2.45
N ILE A 773 21.83 -12.45 -3.52
CA ILE A 773 23.11 -12.82 -4.16
C ILE A 773 24.34 -12.30 -3.38
N PHE A 774 24.16 -11.29 -2.52
CA PHE A 774 25.21 -10.68 -1.71
C PHE A 774 25.21 -11.20 -0.26
N GLU A 775 24.05 -11.60 0.25
CA GLU A 775 23.88 -12.15 1.61
C GLU A 775 24.54 -13.54 1.77
N THR A 776 24.82 -14.25 0.67
CA THR A 776 25.46 -15.58 0.71
C THR A 776 26.90 -15.60 1.23
N ASP A 777 27.59 -14.46 1.28
CA ASP A 777 29.01 -14.37 1.70
C ASP A 777 29.22 -13.88 3.15
N ALA A 778 28.16 -13.54 3.89
CA ALA A 778 28.26 -12.98 5.26
C ALA A 778 28.89 -13.93 6.31
N GLY A 779 29.12 -15.20 5.95
CA GLY A 779 29.72 -16.25 6.80
C GLY A 779 31.08 -16.76 6.31
N GLY A 780 31.92 -15.88 5.72
CA GLY A 780 33.39 -15.98 5.65
C GLY A 780 34.08 -17.19 4.99
N VAL A 781 33.38 -18.29 4.66
CA VAL A 781 34.01 -19.60 4.43
C VAL A 781 33.39 -20.36 3.23
N CYS A 782 33.52 -19.81 2.02
CA CYS A 782 33.77 -20.62 0.81
C CYS A 782 34.19 -19.79 -0.42
N LEU A 783 35.35 -20.09 -1.01
CA LEU A 783 35.74 -19.54 -2.31
C LEU A 783 34.72 -19.88 -3.42
N MET A 784 34.00 -21.01 -3.31
CA MET A 784 32.96 -21.39 -4.28
C MET A 784 31.68 -20.55 -4.24
N PHE A 785 31.35 -19.82 -3.17
CA PHE A 785 30.15 -18.96 -3.16
C PHE A 785 30.42 -17.60 -3.77
N ALA A 786 31.60 -17.04 -3.50
CA ALA A 786 32.13 -15.92 -4.27
C ALA A 786 32.12 -16.23 -5.79
N GLU A 787 32.47 -17.45 -6.23
CA GLU A 787 32.35 -17.86 -7.63
C GLU A 787 30.90 -17.85 -8.17
N VAL A 788 29.92 -18.28 -7.37
CA VAL A 788 28.49 -18.25 -7.76
C VAL A 788 27.97 -16.81 -7.84
N MET A 789 28.26 -15.97 -6.84
CA MET A 789 27.95 -14.55 -6.89
C MET A 789 28.58 -13.91 -8.12
N LYS A 790 29.90 -14.08 -8.32
CA LYS A 790 30.63 -13.57 -9.50
C LYS A 790 30.00 -14.05 -10.81
N PHE A 791 29.66 -15.33 -10.94
CA PHE A 791 29.03 -15.85 -12.15
C PHE A 791 27.70 -15.16 -12.48
N TYR A 792 26.78 -15.06 -11.51
CA TYR A 792 25.48 -14.41 -11.75
C TYR A 792 25.59 -12.88 -11.90
N VAL A 793 26.45 -12.22 -11.13
CA VAL A 793 26.72 -10.78 -11.27
C VAL A 793 27.34 -10.46 -12.65
N ARG A 794 28.35 -11.21 -13.10
CA ARG A 794 28.90 -11.05 -14.46
C ARG A 794 27.84 -11.33 -15.54
N LYS A 795 26.99 -12.35 -15.37
CA LYS A 795 25.88 -12.66 -16.29
C LYS A 795 24.81 -11.55 -16.34
N TRP A 796 24.47 -10.95 -15.20
CA TRP A 796 23.37 -9.98 -15.09
C TRP A 796 23.78 -8.53 -15.37
N CYS A 797 24.97 -8.14 -14.94
CA CYS A 797 25.50 -6.78 -15.09
C CYS A 797 26.47 -6.65 -16.28
N LYS A 798 26.80 -7.76 -16.97
CA LYS A 798 27.71 -7.82 -18.14
C LYS A 798 29.13 -7.28 -17.90
N VAL A 799 29.58 -7.29 -16.65
CA VAL A 799 30.94 -6.88 -16.24
C VAL A 799 31.95 -8.02 -16.35
N SER A 800 33.21 -7.69 -16.65
CA SER A 800 34.30 -8.67 -16.86
C SER A 800 35.21 -8.86 -15.63
N SER A 801 35.32 -7.85 -14.76
CA SER A 801 36.18 -7.86 -13.58
C SER A 801 35.46 -8.32 -12.30
N ASP A 802 36.23 -8.58 -11.24
CA ASP A 802 35.69 -8.73 -9.89
C ASP A 802 35.43 -7.33 -9.31
N VAL A 803 34.15 -7.01 -9.10
CA VAL A 803 33.67 -5.73 -8.59
C VAL A 803 32.85 -5.93 -7.32
N GLY A 804 33.11 -5.10 -6.29
CA GLY A 804 32.37 -5.10 -5.04
C GLY A 804 30.98 -4.47 -5.16
N ILE A 805 30.19 -4.54 -4.09
CA ILE A 805 28.80 -4.05 -4.08
C ILE A 805 28.72 -2.58 -4.52
N ARG A 806 29.56 -1.70 -3.94
CA ARG A 806 29.58 -0.26 -4.24
C ARG A 806 29.84 0.08 -5.71
N SER A 807 30.60 -0.74 -6.44
CA SER A 807 30.84 -0.51 -7.88
C SER A 807 29.77 -1.10 -8.80
N ILE A 808 28.94 -2.02 -8.29
CA ILE A 808 27.75 -2.52 -8.99
C ILE A 808 26.59 -1.52 -8.89
N VAL A 809 26.44 -0.84 -7.75
CA VAL A 809 25.31 0.07 -7.43
C VAL A 809 25.22 1.28 -8.38
N ASP A 810 24.01 1.59 -8.86
CA ASP A 810 23.72 2.83 -9.59
C ASP A 810 23.47 4.00 -8.62
N TRP A 811 24.55 4.60 -8.11
CA TRP A 811 24.47 5.77 -7.23
C TRP A 811 23.69 6.94 -7.84
N SER A 812 23.74 7.10 -9.16
CA SER A 812 23.02 8.18 -9.85
C SER A 812 21.50 8.02 -9.75
N TYR A 813 21.00 6.79 -9.88
CA TYR A 813 19.59 6.44 -9.68
C TYR A 813 19.14 6.72 -8.24
N TYR A 814 19.92 6.29 -7.24
CA TYR A 814 19.57 6.51 -5.83
C TYR A 814 19.63 8.00 -5.45
N LYS A 815 20.64 8.73 -5.92
CA LYS A 815 20.73 10.19 -5.75
C LYS A 815 19.55 10.90 -6.41
N GLN A 816 19.14 10.50 -7.62
CA GLN A 816 17.96 11.06 -8.28
C GLN A 816 16.65 10.75 -7.51
N ARG A 817 16.50 9.54 -6.95
CA ARG A 817 15.35 9.16 -6.10
C ARG A 817 15.31 10.00 -4.81
N LEU A 818 16.44 10.23 -4.15
CA LEU A 818 16.53 11.08 -2.94
C LEU A 818 16.30 12.56 -3.28
N SER A 819 17.00 13.11 -4.27
CA SER A 819 16.82 14.50 -4.74
C SER A 819 15.38 14.79 -5.15
N SER A 820 14.67 13.82 -5.76
CA SER A 820 13.25 13.95 -6.07
C SER A 820 12.36 14.07 -4.82
N ASN A 821 12.72 13.43 -3.70
CA ASN A 821 12.01 13.59 -2.43
C ASN A 821 12.37 14.89 -1.72
N ILE A 822 13.65 15.29 -1.74
CA ILE A 822 14.11 16.61 -1.26
C ILE A 822 13.40 17.74 -2.01
N GLN A 823 13.24 17.63 -3.34
CA GLN A 823 12.46 18.58 -4.14
C GLN A 823 11.00 18.68 -3.66
N LYS A 824 10.30 17.54 -3.58
CA LYS A 824 8.87 17.51 -3.22
C LYS A 824 8.59 17.98 -1.78
N ILE A 825 9.46 17.67 -0.82
CA ILE A 825 9.19 17.90 0.62
C ILE A 825 9.88 19.16 1.16
N VAL A 826 11.02 19.56 0.57
CA VAL A 826 11.86 20.64 1.11
C VAL A 826 11.95 21.82 0.15
N THR A 827 12.58 21.65 -1.02
CA THR A 827 13.05 22.82 -1.80
C THR A 827 11.96 23.49 -2.64
N ILE A 828 11.00 22.74 -3.18
CA ILE A 828 9.84 23.33 -3.88
C ILE A 828 8.88 24.02 -2.90
N PRO A 829 8.49 23.41 -1.76
CA PRO A 829 7.72 24.10 -0.72
C PRO A 829 8.40 25.37 -0.19
N ALA A 830 9.72 25.31 0.11
CA ALA A 830 10.51 26.48 0.52
C ALA A 830 10.40 27.63 -0.49
N ALA A 831 10.62 27.35 -1.78
CA ALA A 831 10.50 28.35 -2.85
C ALA A 831 9.08 28.93 -2.98
N MET A 832 8.05 28.10 -2.78
CA MET A 832 6.66 28.55 -2.84
C MET A 832 6.32 29.50 -1.68
N GLN A 833 6.92 29.28 -0.50
CA GLN A 833 6.89 30.16 0.68
C GLN A 833 7.92 31.31 0.66
N LYS A 834 8.59 31.56 -0.49
CA LYS A 834 9.60 32.63 -0.70
C LYS A 834 10.94 32.45 0.05
N ILE A 835 11.25 31.24 0.51
CA ILE A 835 12.54 30.90 1.09
C ILE A 835 13.52 30.50 -0.03
N ALA A 836 14.76 31.00 0.03
CA ALA A 836 15.83 30.61 -0.89
C ALA A 836 16.11 29.10 -0.81
N ASN A 837 16.62 28.47 -1.88
CA ASN A 837 16.84 27.01 -1.91
C ASN A 837 17.73 26.55 -0.74
N PRO A 838 17.19 25.84 0.26
CA PRO A 838 17.94 25.48 1.45
C PRO A 838 18.88 24.28 1.20
N VAL A 839 18.74 23.58 0.07
CA VAL A 839 19.65 22.51 -0.36
C VAL A 839 20.18 22.81 -1.78
N PRO A 840 21.17 23.72 -1.94
CA PRO A 840 21.67 24.15 -3.25
C PRO A 840 22.18 23.01 -4.16
N ARG A 841 22.63 21.89 -3.57
CA ARG A 841 23.03 20.65 -4.28
C ARG A 841 21.89 20.02 -5.08
N VAL A 842 20.64 20.38 -4.78
CA VAL A 842 19.43 19.90 -5.44
C VAL A 842 18.76 21.09 -6.14
N VAL A 843 19.08 21.25 -7.43
CA VAL A 843 18.56 22.32 -8.29
C VAL A 843 17.03 22.21 -8.44
N HIS A 844 16.35 23.34 -8.59
CA HIS A 844 14.90 23.38 -8.81
C HIS A 844 14.55 23.00 -10.26
N PRO A 845 13.31 22.55 -10.53
CA PRO A 845 12.81 22.47 -11.90
C PRO A 845 12.81 23.85 -12.60
N ASP A 846 13.04 23.89 -13.90
CA ASP A 846 13.19 25.13 -14.68
C ASP A 846 11.98 26.08 -14.56
N TRP A 847 10.77 25.51 -14.54
CA TRP A 847 9.52 26.26 -14.37
C TRP A 847 9.48 27.02 -13.04
N LEU A 848 10.05 26.45 -11.97
CA LEU A 848 10.05 27.06 -10.65
C LEU A 848 11.01 28.24 -10.59
N HIS A 849 12.17 28.16 -11.26
CA HIS A 849 13.07 29.31 -11.43
C HIS A 849 12.40 30.46 -12.19
N LYS A 850 11.60 30.17 -13.22
CA LYS A 850 10.78 31.18 -13.91
C LYS A 850 9.77 31.83 -12.95
N LYS A 851 9.02 31.02 -12.21
CA LYS A 851 7.97 31.46 -11.28
C LYS A 851 8.49 32.24 -10.07
N VAL A 852 9.68 31.92 -9.55
CA VAL A 852 10.34 32.68 -8.48
C VAL A 852 10.74 34.06 -9.01
N ARG A 853 11.39 34.15 -10.18
CA ARG A 853 11.73 35.44 -10.81
C ARG A 853 10.49 36.29 -11.09
N GLU A 854 9.41 35.71 -11.63
CA GLU A 854 8.12 36.40 -11.84
C GLU A 854 7.46 36.88 -10.52
N LYS A 855 7.71 36.17 -9.41
CA LYS A 855 7.22 36.59 -8.08
C LYS A 855 8.05 37.74 -7.51
N GLU A 856 9.36 37.73 -7.70
CA GLU A 856 10.35 38.72 -7.22
C GLU A 856 10.43 39.98 -8.10
N ASP A 857 9.96 39.91 -9.35
CA ASP A 857 9.92 41.06 -10.25
C ASP A 857 9.03 42.18 -9.70
N LYS A 858 9.64 43.35 -9.49
CA LYS A 858 8.99 44.56 -8.99
C LYS A 858 8.08 45.22 -10.04
N PHE A 859 8.25 44.91 -11.32
CA PHE A 859 7.57 45.56 -12.45
C PHE A 859 6.54 44.64 -13.12
N ARG A 860 5.57 44.15 -12.36
CA ARG A 860 4.48 43.33 -12.92
C ARG A 860 3.56 44.14 -13.84
N GLN A 861 3.54 43.78 -15.12
CA GLN A 861 2.47 44.17 -16.04
C GLN A 861 1.16 43.47 -15.61
N ARG A 862 0.15 44.25 -15.17
CA ARG A 862 -1.18 43.72 -14.83
C ARG A 862 -1.83 43.15 -16.09
N LYS A 863 -2.53 42.01 -15.98
CA LYS A 863 -3.32 41.50 -17.11
C LYS A 863 -4.43 42.50 -17.42
N LEU A 864 -4.69 42.75 -18.71
CA LEU A 864 -5.76 43.66 -19.14
C LEU A 864 -7.11 43.31 -18.49
N VAL A 865 -7.40 42.00 -18.34
CA VAL A 865 -8.65 41.49 -17.76
C VAL A 865 -8.87 41.95 -16.31
N ASP A 866 -7.80 42.10 -15.53
CA ASP A 866 -7.88 42.58 -14.13
C ASP A 866 -8.16 44.09 -14.04
N VAL A 867 -7.93 44.83 -15.12
CA VAL A 867 -8.25 46.27 -15.26
C VAL A 867 -9.70 46.47 -15.69
N PHE A 868 -10.30 45.51 -16.39
CA PHE A 868 -11.66 45.57 -16.93
C PHE A 868 -12.69 44.74 -16.14
N LYS A 869 -12.53 44.62 -14.82
CA LYS A 869 -13.65 44.19 -13.95
C LYS A 869 -14.73 45.27 -13.96
N SER A 870 -15.76 45.06 -14.78
CA SER A 870 -16.89 45.98 -14.97
C SER A 870 -17.53 46.36 -13.64
N MET A 871 -17.62 47.66 -13.35
CA MET A 871 -18.54 48.18 -12.34
C MET A 871 -19.97 47.88 -12.78
N ASN A 872 -20.75 47.23 -11.91
CA ASN A 872 -22.16 46.93 -12.16
C ASN A 872 -22.91 48.21 -12.55
N ARG A 873 -23.31 48.27 -13.83
CA ARG A 873 -24.08 49.38 -14.37
C ARG A 873 -25.54 48.93 -14.49
N ASN A 874 -26.29 49.10 -13.41
CA ASN A 874 -27.75 49.05 -13.43
C ASN A 874 -28.33 49.83 -12.25
N GLU A 875 -28.50 51.14 -12.44
CA GLU A 875 -29.64 51.84 -11.86
C GLU A 875 -29.90 53.14 -12.63
N HIS A 876 -31.19 53.41 -12.90
CA HIS A 876 -31.72 54.60 -13.60
C HIS A 876 -31.29 54.75 -15.10
N SER A 877 -32.17 54.98 -16.08
CA SER A 877 -33.58 55.40 -16.06
C SER A 877 -34.36 55.00 -17.33
N LYS A 878 -35.70 54.98 -17.23
CA LYS A 878 -36.68 54.68 -18.30
C LYS A 878 -36.77 55.80 -19.36
N LYS A 879 -37.09 55.45 -20.63
CA LYS A 879 -38.33 55.87 -21.36
C LYS A 879 -38.34 55.56 -22.88
N HIS A 880 -39.50 55.08 -23.37
CA HIS A 880 -40.12 55.20 -24.73
C HIS A 880 -39.36 54.69 -25.99
N ASN A 881 -39.85 53.67 -26.70
CA ASN A 881 -40.96 53.62 -27.71
C ASN A 881 -40.47 54.05 -29.12
N ASP A 882 -40.54 53.27 -30.21
CA ASP A 882 -41.77 52.74 -30.84
C ASP A 882 -41.56 51.62 -31.91
N SER A 883 -42.58 50.75 -32.05
CA SER A 883 -43.24 50.24 -33.28
C SER A 883 -42.53 49.49 -34.45
N ASN A 884 -43.02 48.25 -34.68
CA ASN A 884 -43.10 47.44 -35.94
C ASN A 884 -41.78 47.02 -36.65
N CYS A 885 -41.65 45.85 -37.33
CA CYS A 885 -42.62 44.82 -37.78
C CYS A 885 -42.02 43.38 -37.70
N VAL A 886 -42.63 42.39 -38.37
CA VAL A 886 -42.63 40.95 -38.01
C VAL A 886 -41.90 40.02 -39.01
N HIS A 887 -41.37 38.89 -38.49
CA HIS A 887 -40.91 37.64 -39.14
C HIS A 887 -39.68 37.66 -40.09
N LEU A 888 -38.64 36.92 -39.73
CA LEU A 888 -38.34 35.57 -40.28
C LEU A 888 -37.25 34.86 -39.44
N ALA A 889 -37.06 33.55 -39.67
CA ALA A 889 -36.17 32.69 -38.88
C ALA A 889 -34.68 32.81 -39.28
N MET A 890 -33.78 32.45 -38.37
CA MET A 890 -32.38 32.11 -38.69
C MET A 890 -31.94 30.88 -37.90
N ASP A 891 -31.48 29.86 -38.63
CA ASP A 891 -30.48 28.89 -38.15
C ASP A 891 -29.13 29.62 -38.01
N ASP A 892 -28.28 29.13 -37.10
CA ASP A 892 -26.86 29.49 -37.03
C ASP A 892 -26.02 28.20 -36.93
N GLU A 893 -25.73 27.58 -38.08
CA GLU A 893 -24.50 26.82 -38.26
C GLU A 893 -23.51 27.66 -39.09
N ILE A 894 -22.39 27.99 -38.44
CA ILE A 894 -21.01 27.96 -38.98
C ILE A 894 -20.81 28.50 -40.41
N VAL A 895 -20.02 29.59 -40.56
CA VAL A 895 -18.77 29.57 -41.34
C VAL A 895 -17.94 30.86 -41.12
N ASN A 896 -16.62 30.74 -41.32
CA ASN A 896 -15.65 31.84 -41.32
C ASN A 896 -15.93 32.88 -42.41
N GLU A 897 -15.32 34.06 -42.32
CA GLU A 897 -14.56 34.76 -43.38
C GLU A 897 -14.10 36.13 -42.80
N LEU A 898 -13.19 36.95 -43.33
CA LEU A 898 -12.03 36.89 -44.25
C LEU A 898 -11.80 38.36 -44.69
N GLU A 899 -10.55 38.82 -44.80
CA GLU A 899 -10.16 40.03 -45.57
C GLU A 899 -10.70 41.43 -45.07
N ASP A 900 -10.19 42.62 -45.44
CA ASP A 900 -9.18 42.99 -46.46
C ASP A 900 -8.51 44.40 -46.28
N PHE A 901 -7.55 44.68 -47.17
CA PHE A 901 -7.12 45.96 -47.81
C PHE A 901 -6.49 47.14 -47.03
N GLY A 902 -5.33 47.61 -47.56
CA GLY A 902 -5.14 49.07 -47.74
C GLY A 902 -3.75 49.72 -47.93
N ASN A 903 -3.24 49.74 -49.18
CA ASN A 903 -2.47 50.86 -49.82
C ASN A 903 -0.96 51.19 -49.57
N LYS A 904 -0.24 51.19 -50.72
CA LYS A 904 0.84 52.12 -51.20
C LYS A 904 2.25 52.05 -50.53
N GLY A 905 3.37 52.02 -51.28
CA GLY A 905 3.62 52.00 -52.74
C GLY A 905 5.03 51.46 -53.06
N ARG A 906 5.27 50.87 -54.25
CA ARG A 906 6.01 51.47 -55.42
C ARG A 906 7.28 52.26 -55.02
N SER A 907 8.48 52.06 -55.59
CA SER A 907 9.02 51.24 -56.71
C SER A 907 10.57 51.24 -56.58
N SER A 908 11.46 50.63 -57.40
CA SER A 908 11.46 50.23 -58.81
C SER A 908 12.73 49.41 -59.19
N THR A 909 12.63 48.62 -60.28
CA THR A 909 13.68 48.30 -61.30
C THR A 909 14.95 47.51 -60.92
N CYS A 910 15.19 46.30 -61.47
CA CYS A 910 15.76 45.96 -62.82
C CYS A 910 17.31 46.12 -62.89
N LYS A 911 18.13 45.28 -63.56
CA LYS A 911 17.93 44.12 -64.48
C LYS A 911 19.26 43.26 -64.59
N PRO A 912 19.49 42.31 -65.54
CA PRO A 912 20.28 41.08 -65.25
C PRO A 912 21.41 40.67 -66.24
N ARG A 913 22.09 39.53 -65.95
CA ARG A 913 22.96 38.67 -66.83
C ARG A 913 24.28 39.30 -67.38
N PRO A 914 25.28 38.51 -67.86
CA PRO A 914 25.76 37.15 -67.54
C PRO A 914 27.32 37.12 -67.25
N ILE A 915 28.07 36.05 -67.63
CA ILE A 915 29.58 35.89 -67.68
C ILE A 915 30.22 35.34 -66.35
N ILE A 916 30.84 34.12 -66.27
CA ILE A 916 32.19 33.60 -66.71
C ILE A 916 33.35 34.07 -65.76
N ARG A 917 34.36 33.30 -65.26
CA ARG A 917 34.81 31.87 -65.26
C ARG A 917 36.06 31.69 -64.29
N HIS A 918 36.63 30.46 -64.16
CA HIS A 918 38.08 30.11 -63.91
C HIS A 918 38.63 30.24 -62.44
N TYR A 919 39.73 29.62 -61.95
CA TYR A 919 40.76 28.65 -62.46
C TYR A 919 41.52 27.89 -61.33
N GLU A 920 42.12 26.70 -61.64
CA GLU A 920 43.36 26.00 -61.15
C GLU A 920 43.81 25.95 -59.65
N ALA A 921 44.61 24.98 -59.15
CA ALA A 921 45.67 24.18 -59.81
C ALA A 921 46.02 22.78 -59.21
N ASN A 922 46.38 21.84 -60.10
CA ASN A 922 47.48 20.82 -60.05
C ASN A 922 47.60 19.75 -58.93
N LYS A 923 48.12 18.53 -59.18
CA LYS A 923 49.02 18.08 -60.28
C LYS A 923 48.98 16.55 -60.58
N GLU A 924 48.97 16.20 -61.89
CA GLU A 924 49.65 15.07 -62.60
C GLU A 924 49.54 13.59 -62.09
N ARG A 925 49.50 12.51 -62.93
CA ARG A 925 49.76 12.35 -64.39
C ARG A 925 49.16 11.03 -64.96
N HIS A 926 48.68 11.06 -66.22
CA HIS A 926 48.69 10.03 -67.30
C HIS A 926 48.38 8.51 -67.05
N SER A 927 47.77 7.74 -67.97
CA SER A 927 47.13 8.03 -69.29
C SER A 927 46.42 6.83 -69.95
N ARG A 928 45.42 7.14 -70.81
CA ARG A 928 45.05 6.50 -72.12
C ARG A 928 44.26 5.15 -72.20
N LYS A 929 43.01 5.32 -72.69
CA LYS A 929 42.39 4.77 -73.94
C LYS A 929 41.68 3.39 -74.00
N LEU A 930 40.36 3.51 -74.26
CA LEU A 930 39.53 2.90 -75.33
C LEU A 930 39.09 1.42 -75.26
N ASN A 931 37.75 1.25 -75.36
CA ASN A 931 36.96 0.11 -75.89
C ASN A 931 37.16 -1.26 -75.18
N ASP A 932 36.32 -2.29 -75.32
CA ASP A 932 35.20 -2.57 -76.24
C ASP A 932 34.10 -3.43 -75.53
N ARG A 933 33.24 -4.11 -76.31
CA ARG A 933 32.04 -4.87 -75.90
C ARG A 933 32.27 -6.26 -75.24
N ASP A 934 31.12 -6.82 -74.82
CA ASP A 934 30.66 -8.23 -74.99
C ASP A 934 30.81 -9.29 -73.86
N LEU A 935 29.66 -9.96 -73.64
CA LEU A 935 29.38 -11.39 -73.37
C LEU A 935 29.87 -12.14 -72.10
N GLU A 936 28.91 -12.88 -71.51
CA GLU A 936 29.04 -14.26 -70.96
C GLU A 936 29.98 -14.53 -69.75
N GLN A 937 29.97 -15.68 -69.06
CA GLN A 937 28.92 -16.59 -68.55
C GLN A 937 29.53 -17.45 -67.40
N GLN A 938 28.69 -18.08 -66.58
CA GLN A 938 28.89 -19.40 -65.92
C GLN A 938 30.25 -19.87 -65.30
N CYS A 939 30.22 -20.05 -63.98
CA CYS A 939 30.54 -21.29 -63.20
C CYS A 939 31.97 -21.87 -62.97
N ASN A 940 32.09 -22.42 -61.74
CA ASN A 940 32.90 -23.56 -61.26
C ASN A 940 34.41 -23.44 -60.89
N ALA A 941 34.69 -23.91 -59.65
CA ALA A 941 35.91 -24.59 -59.14
C ALA A 941 37.27 -23.80 -59.16
N ASP A 942 38.28 -24.07 -58.32
CA ASP A 942 38.42 -25.03 -57.20
C ASP A 942 39.52 -24.59 -56.18
N ASN A 943 39.41 -25.08 -54.94
CA ASN A 943 40.46 -25.40 -53.94
C ASN A 943 41.65 -24.47 -53.52
N SER A 944 41.81 -24.39 -52.17
CA SER A 944 43.07 -24.31 -51.37
C SER A 944 43.75 -22.92 -51.23
N SER A 945 44.42 -22.50 -50.13
CA SER A 945 44.78 -23.11 -48.82
C SER A 945 45.01 -22.05 -47.73
N LYS A 946 44.68 -22.35 -46.45
CA LYS A 946 45.35 -21.90 -45.17
C LYS A 946 45.51 -20.38 -44.86
N ASP A 947 45.49 -19.88 -43.63
CA ASP A 947 45.51 -20.48 -42.28
C ASP A 947 44.95 -19.50 -41.19
N GLN A 948 44.93 -19.92 -39.91
CA GLN A 948 44.76 -19.12 -38.66
C GLN A 948 43.37 -18.99 -37.99
N LEU A 949 43.00 -20.06 -37.27
CA LEU A 949 42.71 -20.08 -35.81
C LEU A 949 41.83 -18.97 -35.16
N LEU A 950 40.61 -19.36 -34.77
CA LEU A 950 39.79 -18.69 -33.75
C LEU A 950 39.34 -19.67 -32.65
N SER A 951 39.18 -19.17 -31.42
CA SER A 951 38.94 -19.97 -30.20
C SER A 951 37.47 -20.39 -30.01
N PRO A 952 37.20 -21.64 -29.58
CA PRO A 952 35.83 -22.14 -29.45
C PRO A 952 35.28 -22.01 -28.02
N LEU A 953 34.20 -21.25 -27.81
CA LEU A 953 33.31 -21.36 -26.63
C LEU A 953 32.04 -20.45 -26.71
N GLN A 954 31.34 -20.42 -27.85
CA GLN A 954 30.14 -19.57 -27.99
C GLN A 954 28.95 -20.15 -28.76
N GLN A 955 28.92 -21.46 -29.02
CA GLN A 955 27.75 -22.16 -29.57
C GLN A 955 27.44 -23.40 -28.73
N ASN A 956 26.36 -23.34 -27.94
CA ASN A 956 25.56 -24.48 -27.47
C ASN A 956 24.35 -24.01 -26.62
N GLU A 957 23.55 -23.09 -27.17
CA GLU A 957 22.10 -23.07 -26.89
C GLU A 957 21.40 -23.74 -28.08
N ILE A 958 21.42 -25.08 -28.08
CA ILE A 958 20.69 -25.90 -29.07
C ILE A 958 19.36 -26.32 -28.45
N LEU A 959 18.29 -26.16 -29.23
CA LEU A 959 16.94 -26.66 -28.94
C LEU A 959 17.01 -28.15 -28.59
N CYS A 960 16.56 -28.52 -27.40
CA CYS A 960 16.54 -29.91 -26.98
C CYS A 960 15.29 -30.59 -27.56
N GLU A 961 15.42 -31.17 -28.75
CA GLU A 961 14.43 -32.11 -29.27
C GLU A 961 14.20 -33.23 -28.25
N ASN A 962 12.93 -33.50 -27.93
CA ASN A 962 12.58 -34.59 -27.04
C ASN A 962 12.76 -35.92 -27.78
N VAL A 963 13.99 -36.43 -27.79
CA VAL A 963 14.29 -37.80 -28.23
C VAL A 963 13.43 -38.77 -27.44
N ASP A 964 12.49 -39.45 -28.11
CA ASP A 964 11.65 -40.45 -27.47
C ASP A 964 12.51 -41.62 -27.01
N ARG A 965 12.38 -41.97 -25.72
CA ARG A 965 13.03 -43.10 -25.07
C ARG A 965 12.81 -44.41 -25.81
N ASN A 966 11.68 -44.54 -26.51
CA ASN A 966 11.31 -45.74 -27.26
C ASN A 966 11.89 -45.78 -28.69
N VAL A 967 12.49 -44.69 -29.18
CA VAL A 967 13.06 -44.56 -30.53
C VAL A 967 14.59 -44.50 -30.50
N ASP A 968 15.17 -43.68 -29.61
CA ASP A 968 16.60 -43.72 -29.31
C ASP A 968 16.86 -43.60 -27.80
N TYR A 969 16.99 -44.77 -27.17
CA TYR A 969 17.33 -44.87 -25.76
C TYR A 969 18.76 -44.35 -25.45
N GLN A 970 19.70 -44.41 -26.39
CA GLN A 970 21.09 -44.03 -26.17
C GLN A 970 21.27 -42.51 -26.18
N GLY A 971 20.70 -41.80 -27.15
CA GLY A 971 20.63 -40.33 -27.17
C GLY A 971 19.83 -39.79 -25.98
N TRP A 972 18.66 -40.37 -25.69
CA TRP A 972 17.89 -40.03 -24.48
C TRP A 972 18.72 -40.23 -23.21
N LEU A 973 19.43 -41.35 -23.07
CA LEU A 973 20.24 -41.66 -21.89
C LEU A 973 21.48 -40.75 -21.79
N GLN A 974 22.09 -40.32 -22.89
CA GLN A 974 23.17 -39.33 -22.86
C GLN A 974 22.65 -37.97 -22.37
N ILE A 975 21.54 -37.47 -22.93
CA ILE A 975 20.90 -36.21 -22.50
C ILE A 975 20.48 -36.30 -21.03
N LYS A 976 19.89 -37.42 -20.59
CA LYS A 976 19.53 -37.63 -19.18
C LYS A 976 20.75 -37.77 -18.27
N LYS A 977 21.84 -38.43 -18.69
CA LYS A 977 23.11 -38.48 -17.93
C LYS A 977 23.74 -37.10 -17.78
N GLN A 978 23.76 -36.28 -18.84
CA GLN A 978 24.20 -34.88 -18.79
C GLN A 978 23.35 -34.08 -17.78
N THR A 979 22.02 -34.21 -17.90
CA THR A 979 21.04 -33.55 -17.01
C THR A 979 21.19 -34.00 -15.56
N TRP A 980 21.36 -35.31 -15.31
CA TRP A 980 21.56 -35.88 -13.98
C TRP A 980 22.92 -35.51 -13.40
N LYS A 981 23.98 -35.41 -14.21
CA LYS A 981 25.29 -34.91 -13.78
C LYS A 981 25.17 -33.46 -13.32
N ASN A 982 24.51 -32.60 -14.11
CA ASN A 982 24.23 -31.21 -13.74
C ASN A 982 23.35 -31.11 -12.47
N ILE A 983 22.31 -31.94 -12.33
CA ILE A 983 21.48 -32.01 -11.11
C ILE A 983 22.27 -32.54 -9.91
N LEU A 984 23.18 -33.50 -10.11
CA LEU A 984 24.00 -34.10 -9.06
C LEU A 984 25.10 -33.15 -8.60
N GLU A 985 25.69 -32.36 -9.51
CA GLU A 985 26.61 -31.26 -9.17
C GLU A 985 25.86 -30.15 -8.42
N ARG A 986 24.69 -29.71 -8.89
CA ARG A 986 23.83 -28.77 -8.12
C ARG A 986 23.44 -29.32 -6.74
N ARG A 987 23.17 -30.63 -6.62
CA ARG A 987 22.88 -31.32 -5.33
C ARG A 987 24.13 -31.58 -4.48
N LYS A 988 25.33 -31.60 -5.06
CA LYS A 988 26.60 -31.63 -4.31
C LYS A 988 26.89 -30.24 -3.76
N LYS A 989 26.74 -29.19 -4.58
CA LYS A 989 26.83 -27.77 -4.17
C LYS A 989 25.85 -27.47 -3.02
N ARG A 990 24.55 -27.79 -3.17
CA ARG A 990 23.55 -27.69 -2.08
C ARG A 990 23.85 -28.50 -0.82
N ARG A 991 24.48 -29.68 -0.94
CA ARG A 991 24.88 -30.45 0.25
C ARG A 991 26.11 -29.85 0.94
N PHE A 992 26.98 -29.17 0.20
CA PHE A 992 28.10 -28.41 0.76
C PHE A 992 27.63 -27.10 1.41
N GLU A 993 26.62 -26.43 0.83
CA GLU A 993 25.89 -25.29 1.42
C GLU A 993 25.32 -25.67 2.80
N ASN A 994 24.50 -26.73 2.88
CA ASN A 994 23.90 -27.19 4.14
C ASN A 994 24.93 -27.70 5.16
N SER A 995 26.00 -28.36 4.71
CA SER A 995 27.03 -28.93 5.59
C SER A 995 27.99 -27.90 6.20
N ARG A 996 27.93 -26.62 5.80
CA ARG A 996 28.65 -25.51 6.44
C ARG A 996 27.74 -24.61 7.29
N LYS A 997 26.43 -24.59 7.02
CA LYS A 997 25.41 -24.01 7.92
C LYS A 997 25.01 -24.95 9.06
N SER A 998 25.72 -26.07 9.27
CA SER A 998 25.37 -27.05 10.30
C SER A 998 26.56 -27.90 10.81
N ASP A 999 26.73 -27.97 12.13
CA ASP A 999 27.60 -28.96 12.82
C ASP A 999 27.27 -30.42 12.38
N PRO A 1000 28.24 -31.32 12.16
CA PRO A 1000 28.13 -32.41 11.19
C PRO A 1000 27.34 -33.61 11.67
N ARG A 1001 26.88 -33.61 12.93
CA ARG A 1001 25.92 -34.59 13.47
C ARG A 1001 24.64 -34.69 12.60
N ILE A 1002 24.36 -33.66 11.79
CA ILE A 1002 23.23 -33.62 10.84
C ILE A 1002 23.53 -34.37 9.52
N SER A 1003 24.78 -34.52 9.08
CA SER A 1003 25.09 -35.15 7.78
C SER A 1003 24.62 -36.61 7.67
N VAL A 1004 24.63 -37.34 8.78
CA VAL A 1004 24.09 -38.71 8.87
C VAL A 1004 22.56 -38.72 8.95
N LEU A 1005 21.94 -37.70 9.56
CA LEU A 1005 20.49 -37.61 9.76
C LEU A 1005 19.74 -37.07 8.51
N GLU A 1006 20.34 -36.13 7.76
CA GLU A 1006 19.76 -35.55 6.54
C GLU A 1006 19.76 -36.53 5.34
N GLN A 1007 20.70 -37.48 5.32
CA GLN A 1007 20.66 -38.57 4.34
C GLN A 1007 19.45 -39.51 4.56
N MET A 1008 18.83 -39.51 5.75
CA MET A 1008 17.68 -40.36 6.05
C MET A 1008 16.32 -39.77 5.60
N ASN A 1009 16.21 -38.44 5.48
CA ASN A 1009 14.91 -37.76 5.30
C ASN A 1009 14.65 -37.16 3.90
N SER A 1010 15.64 -37.10 3.01
CA SER A 1010 15.52 -36.41 1.72
C SER A 1010 15.18 -37.31 0.51
N LYS A 1011 14.34 -38.33 0.70
CA LYS A 1011 13.60 -39.03 -0.37
C LYS A 1011 12.48 -39.93 0.19
N ARG A 1012 11.32 -39.33 0.52
CA ARG A 1012 10.06 -40.06 0.77
C ARG A 1012 9.09 -39.82 -0.39
N SER A 1013 9.37 -40.45 -1.52
CA SER A 1013 8.35 -40.76 -2.54
C SER A 1013 7.62 -42.05 -2.15
N GLU A 1014 6.39 -42.20 -2.63
CA GLU A 1014 5.44 -43.24 -2.25
C GLU A 1014 6.01 -44.67 -2.19
N GLY A 1015 5.68 -45.38 -1.10
CA GLY A 1015 6.10 -46.75 -0.83
C GLY A 1015 6.51 -46.97 0.62
N ARG A 1016 5.88 -47.95 1.31
CA ARG A 1016 6.30 -48.42 2.64
C ARG A 1016 7.70 -49.06 2.54
N SER A 1017 8.76 -48.27 2.70
CA SER A 1017 10.15 -48.76 2.57
C SER A 1017 10.75 -49.22 3.90
N ARG A 1018 11.22 -50.47 3.92
CA ARG A 1018 11.98 -51.14 5.00
C ARG A 1018 13.21 -50.36 5.50
N VAL A 1019 13.68 -49.37 4.74
CA VAL A 1019 14.89 -48.57 5.05
C VAL A 1019 14.69 -47.65 6.26
N SER A 1020 13.51 -47.05 6.46
CA SER A 1020 13.31 -46.12 7.59
C SER A 1020 13.29 -46.82 8.97
N SER A 1021 12.96 -48.11 9.02
CA SER A 1021 13.06 -48.96 10.22
C SER A 1021 14.50 -49.41 10.48
N TYR A 1022 15.27 -49.70 9.43
CA TYR A 1022 16.69 -50.05 9.53
C TYR A 1022 17.51 -48.92 10.16
N LEU A 1023 17.28 -47.68 9.70
CA LEU A 1023 17.96 -46.49 10.18
C LEU A 1023 17.64 -46.15 11.65
N LYS A 1024 16.39 -46.37 12.09
CA LYS A 1024 16.01 -46.23 13.50
C LYS A 1024 16.66 -47.27 14.42
N ARG A 1025 16.92 -48.48 13.93
CA ARG A 1025 17.59 -49.53 14.70
C ARG A 1025 19.04 -49.11 15.00
N LEU A 1026 19.76 -48.68 13.96
CA LEU A 1026 21.11 -48.13 14.06
C LEU A 1026 21.23 -46.99 15.10
N GLU A 1027 20.28 -46.04 15.15
CA GLU A 1027 20.28 -44.96 16.16
C GLU A 1027 20.11 -45.46 17.60
N VAL A 1028 19.35 -46.54 17.82
CA VAL A 1028 19.15 -47.14 19.15
C VAL A 1028 20.41 -47.89 19.58
N ASP A 1029 21.01 -48.65 18.66
CA ASP A 1029 22.21 -49.45 18.91
C ASP A 1029 23.40 -48.52 19.23
N ILE A 1030 23.58 -47.42 18.47
CA ILE A 1030 24.59 -46.37 18.73
C ILE A 1030 24.47 -45.74 20.14
N ARG A 1031 23.25 -45.64 20.69
CA ARG A 1031 23.01 -44.99 22.00
C ARG A 1031 23.08 -45.93 23.20
N LYS A 1032 22.91 -47.25 22.99
CA LYS A 1032 22.82 -48.23 24.09
C LYS A 1032 24.06 -49.11 24.24
N CYS A 1033 24.84 -49.27 23.18
CA CYS A 1033 25.99 -50.19 23.16
C CYS A 1033 27.32 -49.43 23.27
N HIS A 1034 28.36 -50.12 23.77
CA HIS A 1034 29.69 -49.57 23.92
C HIS A 1034 30.36 -49.34 22.55
N TRP A 1035 31.14 -48.26 22.44
CA TRP A 1035 31.80 -47.84 21.20
C TRP A 1035 33.24 -48.38 21.13
N GLN A 1036 33.52 -49.28 20.20
CA GLN A 1036 34.90 -49.70 19.89
C GLN A 1036 35.45 -48.83 18.76
N ILE A 1037 36.20 -47.78 19.08
CA ILE A 1037 36.77 -46.85 18.09
C ILE A 1037 37.97 -47.53 17.41
N ILE A 1038 37.88 -47.74 16.09
CA ILE A 1038 38.94 -48.32 15.27
C ILE A 1038 39.88 -47.22 14.73
N GLN A 1039 39.31 -46.14 14.19
CA GLN A 1039 40.10 -45.09 13.54
C GLN A 1039 39.39 -43.74 13.59
N LEU A 1040 40.14 -42.67 13.82
CA LEU A 1040 39.73 -41.29 13.58
C LEU A 1040 40.38 -40.80 12.28
N VAL A 1041 39.57 -40.32 11.34
CA VAL A 1041 40.03 -39.81 10.03
C VAL A 1041 39.62 -38.34 9.89
N PRO A 1042 40.52 -37.42 9.50
CA PRO A 1042 40.16 -36.01 9.32
C PRO A 1042 39.06 -35.82 8.26
N SER A 1043 38.12 -34.93 8.54
CA SER A 1043 37.08 -34.51 7.60
C SER A 1043 37.61 -33.38 6.68
N PRO A 1044 37.03 -33.16 5.49
CA PRO A 1044 37.24 -31.93 4.71
C PRO A 1044 36.73 -30.64 5.39
N LEU A 1045 36.16 -30.75 6.60
CA LEU A 1045 35.69 -29.65 7.43
C LEU A 1045 36.56 -29.57 8.69
N ILE A 1046 37.12 -28.40 8.94
CA ILE A 1046 38.04 -28.12 10.04
C ILE A 1046 37.30 -28.31 11.39
N GLY A 1047 37.96 -28.92 12.38
CA GLY A 1047 37.34 -29.25 13.68
C GLY A 1047 36.48 -30.52 13.69
N GLN A 1048 36.42 -31.25 12.57
CA GLN A 1048 35.60 -32.47 12.45
C GLN A 1048 36.44 -33.68 12.04
N PHE A 1049 36.14 -34.81 12.65
CA PHE A 1049 36.74 -36.11 12.36
C PHE A 1049 35.64 -37.13 12.06
N PHE A 1050 35.97 -38.18 11.33
CA PHE A 1050 35.13 -39.36 11.19
C PHE A 1050 35.71 -40.47 12.07
N ALA A 1051 34.97 -40.84 13.12
CA ALA A 1051 35.24 -42.04 13.88
C ALA A 1051 34.64 -43.25 13.16
N TRP A 1052 35.48 -44.22 12.80
CA TRP A 1052 35.04 -45.56 12.50
C TRP A 1052 34.92 -46.33 13.81
N VAL A 1053 33.69 -46.74 14.14
CA VAL A 1053 33.35 -47.35 15.42
C VAL A 1053 32.64 -48.67 15.15
N VAL A 1054 33.05 -49.75 15.83
CA VAL A 1054 32.27 -51.00 15.88
C VAL A 1054 31.33 -50.97 17.08
N ILE A 1055 30.07 -51.30 16.82
CA ILE A 1055 28.98 -51.37 17.78
C ILE A 1055 28.19 -52.63 17.45
N ASP A 1056 28.07 -53.55 18.41
CA ASP A 1056 27.38 -54.85 18.26
C ASP A 1056 27.76 -55.60 16.96
N GLY A 1057 29.07 -55.75 16.72
CA GLY A 1057 29.63 -56.40 15.52
C GLY A 1057 29.51 -55.62 14.21
N SER A 1058 28.82 -54.48 14.19
CA SER A 1058 28.61 -53.65 12.99
C SER A 1058 29.52 -52.42 12.99
N MET A 1059 30.17 -52.14 11.86
CA MET A 1059 31.04 -50.96 11.71
C MET A 1059 30.25 -49.75 11.22
N HIS A 1060 30.41 -48.61 11.89
CA HIS A 1060 29.73 -47.36 11.61
C HIS A 1060 30.71 -46.20 11.44
N LYS A 1061 30.42 -45.30 10.50
CA LYS A 1061 31.14 -44.05 10.30
C LYS A 1061 30.40 -42.90 10.97
N ILE A 1062 30.88 -42.45 12.12
CA ILE A 1062 30.26 -41.42 12.94
C ILE A 1062 31.06 -40.11 12.80
N PRO A 1063 30.44 -38.98 12.38
CA PRO A 1063 31.11 -37.68 12.43
C PRO A 1063 31.19 -37.17 13.88
N VAL A 1064 32.41 -36.92 14.34
CA VAL A 1064 32.75 -36.34 15.64
C VAL A 1064 33.20 -34.89 15.43
N SER A 1065 32.55 -33.94 16.11
CA SER A 1065 32.94 -32.53 16.14
C SER A 1065 33.72 -32.30 17.44
N VAL A 1066 34.94 -31.78 17.34
CA VAL A 1066 35.84 -31.53 18.48
C VAL A 1066 35.92 -30.01 18.69
N PRO A 1067 35.44 -29.48 19.83
CA PRO A 1067 35.56 -28.06 20.13
C PRO A 1067 36.99 -27.73 20.57
N ARG A 1068 37.45 -26.52 20.24
CA ARG A 1068 38.71 -25.98 20.75
C ARG A 1068 38.48 -25.36 22.12
N VAL A 1069 39.34 -25.71 23.07
CA VAL A 1069 39.32 -25.16 24.44
C VAL A 1069 40.58 -24.31 24.64
N PHE A 1070 40.39 -23.08 25.09
CA PHE A 1070 41.48 -22.22 25.52
C PHE A 1070 41.12 -21.49 26.81
N TYR A 1071 42.17 -21.02 27.49
CA TYR A 1071 42.05 -20.32 28.76
C TYR A 1071 42.49 -18.88 28.61
N LEU A 1072 41.70 -17.93 29.14
CA LEU A 1072 42.03 -16.50 29.19
C LEU A 1072 42.28 -16.08 30.64
N ASN A 1073 43.46 -15.53 30.93
CA ASN A 1073 43.79 -14.94 32.24
C ASN A 1073 43.75 -13.41 32.12
N SER A 1074 42.75 -12.76 32.72
CA SER A 1074 42.62 -11.29 32.75
C SER A 1074 42.70 -10.75 34.17
N ARG A 1075 43.32 -9.56 34.32
CA ARG A 1075 43.42 -8.84 35.59
C ARG A 1075 42.07 -8.26 36.03
N SER A 1076 41.25 -7.84 35.08
CA SER A 1076 39.87 -7.36 35.27
C SER A 1076 38.83 -8.47 34.99
N PRO A 1077 37.60 -8.39 35.53
CA PRO A 1077 36.56 -9.35 35.23
C PRO A 1077 35.96 -9.10 33.83
N ILE A 1078 36.19 -10.03 32.90
CA ILE A 1078 35.61 -9.97 31.55
C ILE A 1078 34.09 -10.20 31.65
N THR A 1079 33.27 -9.22 31.28
CA THR A 1079 31.82 -9.25 31.55
C THR A 1079 30.94 -9.71 30.37
N GLU A 1080 31.25 -9.43 29.09
CA GLU A 1080 30.21 -9.55 28.04
C GLU A 1080 30.56 -10.28 26.72
N GLU A 1081 31.77 -10.21 26.14
CA GLU A 1081 31.98 -10.75 24.76
C GLU A 1081 32.33 -12.25 24.67
N PHE A 1082 32.93 -12.87 25.69
CA PHE A 1082 33.25 -14.31 25.70
C PHE A 1082 32.66 -14.98 26.94
N MET A 1083 31.56 -15.74 26.78
CA MET A 1083 30.96 -16.55 27.84
C MET A 1083 31.84 -17.78 28.19
N GLY A 1084 32.95 -17.51 28.89
CA GLY A 1084 33.80 -18.53 29.50
C GLY A 1084 33.37 -18.86 30.94
N LYS A 1085 33.60 -20.09 31.38
CA LYS A 1085 33.39 -20.46 32.78
C LYS A 1085 34.59 -19.99 33.61
N ARG A 1086 34.38 -19.17 34.64
CA ARG A 1086 35.45 -18.85 35.59
C ARG A 1086 35.90 -20.11 36.32
N ILE A 1087 37.20 -20.33 36.38
CA ILE A 1087 37.83 -21.55 36.94
C ILE A 1087 39.10 -21.20 37.71
N ASN A 1088 39.50 -22.06 38.64
CA ASN A 1088 40.79 -21.98 39.31
C ASN A 1088 41.67 -23.15 38.84
N LYS A 1089 42.65 -22.88 37.97
CA LYS A 1089 43.66 -23.85 37.51
C LYS A 1089 45.04 -23.18 37.55
N THR A 1090 46.07 -23.94 37.90
CA THR A 1090 47.45 -23.45 37.95
C THR A 1090 47.98 -23.20 36.54
N LEU A 1091 48.50 -21.99 36.28
CA LEU A 1091 49.03 -21.64 34.95
C LEU A 1091 50.46 -22.18 34.76
N PRO A 1092 50.84 -22.60 33.54
CA PRO A 1092 52.21 -23.02 33.23
C PRO A 1092 53.24 -21.94 33.57
N ARG A 1093 54.45 -22.38 33.96
CA ARG A 1093 55.57 -21.52 34.39
C ARG A 1093 55.28 -20.67 35.64
N GLY A 1094 54.33 -21.08 36.48
CA GLY A 1094 54.10 -20.46 37.80
C GLY A 1094 53.46 -19.07 37.76
N ARG A 1095 52.77 -18.71 36.68
CA ARG A 1095 52.07 -17.41 36.56
C ARG A 1095 50.87 -17.35 37.49
N HIS A 1096 50.60 -16.16 38.05
CA HIS A 1096 49.44 -15.94 38.91
C HIS A 1096 48.12 -16.01 38.11
N SER A 1097 47.16 -16.78 38.62
CA SER A 1097 45.79 -16.80 38.13
C SER A 1097 45.03 -15.63 38.71
N TYR A 1098 44.59 -14.69 37.86
CA TYR A 1098 43.70 -13.60 38.22
C TYR A 1098 42.25 -14.05 37.99
N ASN A 1099 41.55 -13.45 37.02
CA ASN A 1099 40.26 -13.95 36.54
C ASN A 1099 40.51 -14.89 35.35
N LEU A 1100 40.66 -16.18 35.65
CA LEU A 1100 40.88 -17.23 34.66
C LEU A 1100 39.53 -17.79 34.15
N TYR A 1101 39.33 -17.74 32.84
CA TYR A 1101 38.13 -18.23 32.16
C TYR A 1101 38.48 -19.38 31.21
N GLU A 1102 37.72 -20.48 31.31
CA GLU A 1102 37.74 -21.59 30.36
C GLU A 1102 36.71 -21.32 29.25
N VAL A 1103 37.20 -21.14 28.02
CA VAL A 1103 36.39 -20.85 26.83
C VAL A 1103 36.45 -22.05 25.90
N SER A 1104 35.29 -22.68 25.65
CA SER A 1104 35.14 -23.77 24.68
C SER A 1104 34.28 -23.28 23.52
N ILE A 1105 34.85 -23.28 22.31
CA ILE A 1105 34.16 -22.87 21.08
C ILE A 1105 34.45 -23.84 19.94
N ASN A 1106 33.56 -23.90 18.95
CA ASN A 1106 33.79 -24.71 17.75
C ASN A 1106 34.99 -24.13 16.96
N GLU A 1107 35.80 -24.99 16.32
CA GLU A 1107 36.93 -24.56 15.46
C GLU A 1107 36.52 -23.55 14.38
N ILE A 1108 35.30 -23.66 13.85
CA ILE A 1108 34.73 -22.70 12.88
C ILE A 1108 34.54 -21.32 13.54
N GLN A 1109 33.95 -21.29 14.74
CA GLN A 1109 33.75 -20.06 15.52
C GLN A 1109 35.08 -19.47 16.01
N TYR A 1110 36.08 -20.32 16.31
CA TYR A 1110 37.45 -19.87 16.61
C TYR A 1110 38.08 -19.17 15.39
N GLY A 1111 37.85 -19.68 14.18
CA GLY A 1111 38.29 -19.04 12.93
C GLY A 1111 37.65 -17.65 12.72
N GLU A 1112 36.32 -17.55 12.91
CA GLU A 1112 35.58 -16.29 12.82
C GLU A 1112 36.00 -15.28 13.91
N ALA A 1113 36.14 -15.75 15.16
CA ALA A 1113 36.56 -14.93 16.29
C ALA A 1113 38.07 -14.63 16.29
N SER A 1114 38.89 -15.28 15.46
CA SER A 1114 40.36 -15.19 15.51
C SER A 1114 40.89 -13.75 15.48
N LYS A 1115 40.29 -12.87 14.67
CA LYS A 1115 40.65 -11.43 14.64
C LYS A 1115 40.26 -10.69 15.92
N LYS A 1116 39.10 -11.01 16.51
CA LYS A 1116 38.66 -10.44 17.79
C LYS A 1116 39.50 -10.97 18.96
N LEU A 1117 39.83 -12.26 18.95
CA LEU A 1117 40.73 -12.89 19.90
C LEU A 1117 42.12 -12.27 19.82
N ALA A 1118 42.65 -12.00 18.62
CA ALA A 1118 43.93 -11.29 18.45
C ALA A 1118 43.88 -9.86 19.00
N ALA A 1119 42.77 -9.14 18.87
CA ALA A 1119 42.58 -7.82 19.48
C ALA A 1119 42.48 -7.91 21.02
N LEU A 1120 41.73 -8.89 21.55
CA LEU A 1120 41.62 -9.16 22.99
C LEU A 1120 42.96 -9.60 23.61
N LEU A 1121 43.83 -10.27 22.84
CA LEU A 1121 45.19 -10.64 23.24
C LEU A 1121 46.22 -9.53 23.06
N ALA A 1122 45.83 -8.43 22.41
CA ALA A 1122 46.60 -7.18 22.38
C ALA A 1122 46.17 -6.21 23.49
N ASP A 1123 45.14 -6.54 24.27
CA ASP A 1123 44.69 -5.78 25.43
C ASP A 1123 45.68 -5.96 26.60
N PRO A 1124 46.23 -4.87 27.18
CA PRO A 1124 47.17 -4.95 28.30
C PRO A 1124 46.60 -5.59 29.59
N ASP A 1125 45.27 -5.71 29.73
CA ASP A 1125 44.66 -6.42 30.87
C ASP A 1125 44.66 -7.95 30.73
N VAL A 1126 44.95 -8.49 29.53
CA VAL A 1126 44.94 -9.93 29.22
C VAL A 1126 46.38 -10.46 29.10
N GLU A 1127 46.87 -11.13 30.15
CA GLU A 1127 48.28 -11.56 30.20
C GLU A 1127 48.61 -12.80 29.37
N VAL A 1128 47.66 -13.75 29.27
CA VAL A 1128 47.93 -15.08 28.69
C VAL A 1128 46.67 -15.70 28.07
N SER A 1129 46.80 -16.21 26.85
CA SER A 1129 46.00 -17.34 26.37
C SER A 1129 46.79 -18.64 26.36
N ILE A 1130 46.18 -19.73 26.83
CA ILE A 1130 46.71 -21.09 26.67
C ILE A 1130 45.74 -21.87 25.79
N LEU A 1131 46.16 -22.21 24.57
CA LEU A 1131 45.48 -23.21 23.77
C LEU A 1131 45.91 -24.61 24.23
N ILE A 1132 44.94 -25.48 24.50
CA ILE A 1132 45.18 -26.92 24.54
C ILE A 1132 44.61 -27.50 23.24
N ASN A 1133 45.49 -27.88 22.32
CA ASN A 1133 45.10 -28.75 21.22
C ASN A 1133 44.94 -30.18 21.78
N HIS A 1134 43.73 -30.73 21.63
CA HIS A 1134 43.41 -32.14 21.84
C HIS A 1134 43.11 -32.80 20.50
#